data_AF-A0A0S7YEW3-F1
#
_entry.id   AF-A0A0S7YEW3-F1
#
_cell.length_a   1.000
_cell.length_b   1.000
_cell.length_c   1.000
_cell.angle_alpha   90.00
_cell.angle_beta   90.00
_cell.angle_gamma   90.00
#
_symmetry.space_group_name_H-M   'P 1'
#
loop_
_entity.id
_entity.type
_entity.pdbx_description
1 polymer ?
#
loop_
_entity_poly.entity_id
_entity_poly.type
_entity_poly.pdbx_seq_one_letter_code
_entity_poly.pdbx_strand_id
1 'polypeptide(L)'
;MTREQQEVKSGIGGWLILPAIGLVLNPIFLVIYTLHTIIWALSGEFQVQLVAHPGLGAWTFARILVSIALLGFVGVAAYLFFSKRSAAPRCMIALLLTFLGQGVIFTILDFAIGLDPEIAHNLIAPAFACAIWIPYFRVSKRVKATFGVALTGQQSRWLRFGSNVAVAIVLATVLVAVVMWFSVALLRGRTRSDWTASGRFSLSPRSKAFLKNLDVDVRITNLYSHAPEAPASEERYQRVQGLLDGYDMASGRVTVEDVNPVLDPGGVEKLVRRLRDRYAMELRKPERLIKKDYETLQRDVADTLEREAKRLNEAAAVWKGGPQQAQETLLMIAQVWGQLRFIGEITADNIGAMTDQALPDYSSALAQAKKHLGQVREKFEAVPDAFKQIQELAKDAPPPAAVKEVLDAASQTYEPLTQRIEAFEKQADVQDTELDDVRREIDRGDVVLVETFAEKGVIRTPFKDQDQLKRVATGAGAEKVVEPAEEGAEGFEVIAPPGKADAVAQALADAKIPVGSSEVKTLPDKIKVISFDEVWVHNPNPEGLDDVPDRLFAGETAVSSALLGMVYAKRPAILFVTSGGPATTGMPPMPGMMGGGMRGAYMEMADRLRKANFIVEDWNIGPDAEMPEPENASKRILVLVPPPPQNPQMRMPPPTEEAYRPAIDAIKGGAPAILLGEPATMFQQPVPYEGLFETFGVQPKFNAVAVHSVVVDAAGREKAFAQVELTHYEPHDITRPLGALPTMFLSASPLTIKKDLGDDLKAAPVVNMPGGRDYWADTVIFEAVQNRATRDDAEDLAGPLPLGVAVERKVGEATQKVVLFGDADLAQDRVAFYRETVLSPNGIVTQDRFPGNAELFVNACLWVSGTDHLITVSPEALQARRVGDLGGWQLPLQILIIGGLPAIVLAAGVLVYAIRRG
;
A
#
# COMPACT_ATOMS: atom_id res chain seq x y z
N MET A 1 36.62 -65.30 -44.58
CA MET A 1 36.81 -63.91 -44.09
C MET A 1 37.85 -63.97 -42.99
N THR A 2 38.91 -63.16 -43.08
CA THR A 2 39.96 -63.03 -42.05
C THR A 2 39.40 -62.37 -40.78
N ARG A 3 40.04 -62.59 -39.62
CA ARG A 3 39.61 -62.05 -38.30
C ARG A 3 39.40 -60.52 -38.33
N GLU A 4 40.21 -59.80 -39.10
CA GLU A 4 40.07 -58.36 -39.37
C GLU A 4 38.75 -57.98 -40.09
N GLN A 5 38.27 -58.79 -41.03
CA GLN A 5 37.00 -58.52 -41.74
C GLN A 5 35.76 -58.79 -40.86
N GLN A 6 35.89 -59.57 -39.78
CA GLN A 6 34.84 -59.73 -38.76
C GLN A 6 34.84 -58.59 -37.74
N GLU A 7 36.02 -58.06 -37.36
CA GLU A 7 36.11 -56.91 -36.45
C GLU A 7 35.51 -55.63 -37.05
N VAL A 8 35.77 -55.33 -38.34
CA VAL A 8 35.20 -54.18 -39.05
C VAL A 8 33.66 -54.22 -39.13
N LYS A 9 33.05 -55.40 -39.05
CA LYS A 9 31.58 -55.59 -39.05
C LYS A 9 30.94 -55.51 -37.65
N SER A 10 31.72 -55.41 -36.58
CA SER A 10 31.27 -55.38 -35.17
C SER A 10 31.29 -53.99 -34.52
N GLY A 11 31.78 -52.97 -35.23
CA GLY A 11 31.81 -51.57 -34.80
C GLY A 11 30.49 -50.82 -34.97
N ILE A 12 30.30 -49.72 -34.22
CA ILE A 12 29.26 -48.72 -34.49
C ILE A 12 29.67 -48.01 -35.79
N GLY A 13 28.92 -48.23 -36.88
CA GLY A 13 29.27 -47.74 -38.21
C GLY A 13 28.12 -47.90 -39.21
N GLY A 14 28.20 -47.22 -40.36
CA GLY A 14 27.10 -47.13 -41.33
C GLY A 14 25.90 -46.36 -40.75
N TRP A 15 24.68 -46.79 -41.04
CA TRP A 15 23.44 -46.16 -40.56
C TRP A 15 23.31 -46.11 -39.02
N LEU A 16 24.10 -46.87 -38.26
CA LEU A 16 24.15 -46.76 -36.78
C LEU A 16 24.80 -45.46 -36.29
N ILE A 17 25.51 -44.73 -37.15
CA ILE A 17 26.11 -43.43 -36.80
C ILE A 17 25.02 -42.39 -36.56
N LEU A 18 23.89 -42.44 -37.28
CA LEU A 18 22.83 -41.43 -37.15
C LEU A 18 22.12 -41.49 -35.78
N PRO A 19 21.71 -42.66 -35.24
CA PRO A 19 21.23 -42.73 -33.85
C PRO A 19 22.31 -42.42 -32.82
N ALA A 20 23.58 -42.68 -33.12
CA ALA A 20 24.70 -42.34 -32.24
C ALA A 20 24.87 -40.81 -32.12
N ILE A 21 24.80 -40.09 -33.24
CA ILE A 21 24.78 -38.62 -33.27
C ILE A 21 23.57 -38.10 -32.48
N GLY A 22 22.38 -38.70 -32.70
CA GLY A 22 21.17 -38.35 -31.94
C GLY A 22 21.35 -38.51 -30.43
N LEU A 23 22.00 -39.58 -29.96
CA LEU A 23 22.27 -39.79 -28.54
C LEU A 23 23.25 -38.79 -27.93
N VAL A 24 24.11 -38.18 -28.74
CA VAL A 24 25.06 -37.15 -28.29
C VAL A 24 24.44 -35.76 -28.33
N LEU A 25 23.64 -35.46 -29.35
CA LEU A 25 23.00 -34.15 -29.52
C LEU A 25 21.72 -33.98 -28.69
N ASN A 26 20.93 -35.05 -28.50
CA ASN A 26 19.67 -34.96 -27.75
C ASN A 26 19.83 -34.45 -26.32
N PRO A 27 20.85 -34.84 -25.52
CA PRO A 27 21.08 -34.24 -24.21
C PRO A 27 21.29 -32.73 -24.28
N ILE A 28 22.01 -32.24 -25.29
CA ILE A 28 22.27 -30.81 -25.48
C ILE A 28 20.97 -30.08 -25.78
N PHE A 29 20.17 -30.58 -26.74
CA PHE A 29 18.88 -29.99 -27.07
C PHE A 29 17.90 -30.04 -25.90
N LEU A 30 17.91 -31.11 -25.12
CA LEU A 30 17.02 -31.27 -23.97
C LEU A 30 17.43 -30.34 -22.81
N VAL A 31 18.73 -30.09 -22.62
CA VAL A 31 19.22 -29.07 -21.67
C VAL A 31 18.83 -27.67 -22.13
N ILE A 32 19.05 -27.32 -23.41
CA ILE A 32 18.66 -26.02 -23.96
C ILE A 32 17.16 -25.81 -23.81
N TYR A 33 16.36 -26.83 -24.14
CA TYR A 33 14.92 -26.82 -23.99
C TYR A 33 14.50 -26.59 -22.53
N THR A 34 15.08 -27.34 -21.59
CA THR A 34 14.77 -27.22 -20.15
C THR A 34 15.16 -25.83 -19.63
N LEU A 35 16.32 -25.31 -20.02
CA LEU A 35 16.77 -23.97 -19.64
C LEU A 35 15.84 -22.89 -20.22
N HIS A 36 15.44 -23.02 -21.48
CA HIS A 36 14.49 -22.10 -22.09
C HIS A 36 13.14 -22.11 -21.35
N THR A 37 12.61 -23.29 -21.00
CA THR A 37 11.38 -23.42 -20.21
C THR A 37 11.53 -22.81 -18.81
N ILE A 38 12.68 -23.00 -18.15
CA ILE A 38 12.95 -22.36 -16.84
C ILE A 38 13.04 -20.84 -16.99
N ILE A 39 13.74 -20.33 -18.00
CA ILE A 39 13.87 -18.89 -18.25
C ILE A 39 12.51 -18.27 -18.53
N TRP A 40 11.67 -18.92 -19.34
CA TRP A 40 10.30 -18.49 -19.56
C TRP A 40 9.47 -18.53 -18.28
N ALA A 41 9.56 -19.60 -17.47
CA ALA A 41 8.86 -19.69 -16.19
C ALA A 41 9.28 -18.60 -15.17
N LEU A 42 10.46 -18.01 -15.36
CA LEU A 42 10.98 -16.92 -14.55
C LEU A 42 10.67 -15.52 -15.13
N SER A 43 10.02 -15.44 -16.30
CA SER A 43 9.69 -14.17 -16.94
C SER A 43 8.38 -13.57 -16.41
N GLY A 44 8.22 -12.25 -16.55
CA GLY A 44 6.95 -11.57 -16.24
C GLY A 44 5.78 -12.04 -17.11
N GLU A 45 6.03 -12.40 -18.37
CA GLU A 45 5.03 -12.95 -19.29
C GLU A 45 4.39 -14.23 -18.74
N PHE A 46 5.18 -15.11 -18.12
CA PHE A 46 4.67 -16.31 -17.48
C PHE A 46 3.75 -16.01 -16.30
N GLN A 47 4.05 -14.96 -15.52
CA GLN A 47 3.19 -14.56 -14.40
C GLN A 47 1.81 -14.09 -14.89
N VAL A 48 1.77 -13.35 -16.00
CA VAL A 48 0.51 -12.93 -16.65
C VAL A 48 -0.30 -14.14 -17.11
N GLN A 49 0.34 -15.12 -17.76
CA GLN A 49 -0.36 -16.33 -18.20
C GLN A 49 -0.77 -17.26 -17.06
N LEU A 50 -0.02 -17.27 -15.96
CA LEU A 50 -0.33 -18.08 -14.77
C LEU A 50 -1.65 -17.64 -14.12
N VAL A 51 -1.95 -16.35 -14.19
CA VAL A 51 -3.23 -15.78 -13.73
C VAL A 51 -4.38 -16.22 -14.64
N ALA A 52 -4.18 -16.19 -15.96
CA ALA A 52 -5.19 -16.62 -16.94
C ALA A 52 -5.43 -18.15 -16.91
N HIS A 53 -4.41 -18.93 -16.54
CA HIS A 53 -4.44 -20.39 -16.58
C HIS A 53 -3.96 -20.98 -15.24
N PRO A 54 -4.85 -21.21 -14.26
CA PRO A 54 -4.49 -21.66 -12.91
C PRO A 54 -3.70 -22.98 -12.83
N GLY A 55 -3.71 -23.80 -13.89
CA GLY A 55 -2.94 -25.05 -14.00
C GLY A 55 -1.52 -24.89 -14.56
N LEU A 56 -1.16 -23.71 -15.07
CA LEU A 56 0.06 -23.47 -15.84
C LEU A 56 1.34 -23.68 -15.01
N GLY A 57 1.34 -23.32 -13.73
CA GLY A 57 2.49 -23.50 -12.85
C GLY A 57 2.82 -24.98 -12.61
N ALA A 58 1.81 -25.78 -12.27
CA ALA A 58 1.96 -27.22 -12.09
C ALA A 58 2.36 -27.92 -13.41
N TRP A 59 1.82 -27.44 -14.52
CA TRP A 59 2.13 -27.91 -15.86
C TRP A 59 3.61 -27.71 -16.21
N THR A 60 4.11 -26.48 -16.09
CA THR A 60 5.50 -26.13 -16.38
C THR A 60 6.48 -26.87 -15.47
N PHE A 61 6.14 -27.01 -14.19
CA PHE A 61 6.95 -27.78 -13.25
C PHE A 61 7.03 -29.27 -13.63
N ALA A 62 5.90 -29.89 -13.99
CA ALA A 62 5.87 -31.27 -14.47
C ALA A 62 6.71 -31.44 -15.75
N ARG A 63 6.66 -30.47 -16.67
CA ARG A 63 7.43 -30.45 -17.92
C ARG A 63 8.94 -30.41 -17.67
N ILE A 64 9.40 -29.64 -16.69
CA ILE A 64 10.80 -29.60 -16.25
C ILE A 64 11.24 -30.94 -15.65
N LEU A 65 10.44 -31.52 -14.74
CA LEU A 65 10.76 -32.81 -14.12
C LEU A 65 10.87 -33.95 -15.13
N VAL A 66 9.93 -34.03 -16.06
CA VAL A 66 9.95 -35.03 -17.14
C VAL A 66 11.18 -34.85 -18.02
N SER A 67 11.56 -33.61 -18.33
CA SER A 67 12.75 -33.30 -19.13
C SER A 67 14.04 -33.75 -18.43
N ILE A 68 14.15 -33.53 -17.12
CA ILE A 68 15.30 -34.00 -16.32
C ILE A 68 15.36 -35.53 -16.25
N ALA A 69 14.22 -36.20 -16.05
CA ALA A 69 14.16 -37.66 -16.05
C ALA A 69 14.57 -38.24 -17.42
N LEU A 70 14.18 -37.56 -18.51
CA LEU A 70 14.53 -37.96 -19.86
C LEU A 70 16.02 -37.77 -20.17
N LEU A 71 16.69 -36.75 -19.61
CA LEU A 71 18.15 -36.63 -19.67
C LEU A 71 18.84 -37.87 -19.09
N GLY A 72 18.38 -38.33 -17.93
CA GLY A 72 18.87 -39.57 -17.31
C GLY A 72 18.63 -40.79 -18.20
N PHE A 73 17.45 -40.90 -18.80
CA PHE A 73 17.12 -42.02 -19.69
C PHE A 73 17.93 -42.03 -20.99
N VAL A 74 18.18 -40.86 -21.60
CA VAL A 74 19.08 -40.72 -22.74
C VAL A 74 20.51 -41.11 -22.35
N GLY A 75 20.96 -40.76 -21.14
CA GLY A 75 22.26 -41.20 -20.61
C GLY A 75 22.36 -42.73 -20.48
N VAL A 76 21.32 -43.40 -19.97
CA VAL A 76 21.25 -44.87 -19.91
C VAL A 76 21.25 -45.49 -21.31
N ALA A 77 20.48 -44.91 -22.25
CA ALA A 77 20.44 -45.38 -23.63
C ALA A 77 21.80 -45.22 -24.32
N ALA A 78 22.47 -44.08 -24.13
CA ALA A 78 23.82 -43.81 -24.62
C ALA A 78 24.83 -44.79 -24.03
N TYR A 79 24.79 -45.01 -22.71
CA TYR A 79 25.63 -46.00 -22.05
C TYR A 79 25.46 -47.39 -22.67
N LEU A 80 24.23 -47.89 -22.79
CA LEU A 80 23.96 -49.21 -23.35
C LEU A 80 24.40 -49.30 -24.82
N PHE A 81 24.14 -48.25 -25.61
CA PHE A 81 24.44 -48.16 -27.04
C PHE A 81 25.96 -48.13 -27.32
N PHE A 82 26.70 -47.23 -26.68
CA PHE A 82 28.15 -47.16 -26.84
C PHE A 82 28.90 -48.30 -26.13
N SER A 83 28.26 -48.94 -25.14
CA SER A 83 28.75 -50.18 -24.52
C SER A 83 28.42 -51.44 -25.30
N LYS A 84 27.79 -51.31 -26.48
CA LYS A 84 27.39 -52.41 -27.37
C LYS A 84 26.64 -53.52 -26.64
N ARG A 85 25.86 -53.15 -25.60
CA ARG A 85 25.10 -54.12 -24.81
C ARG A 85 23.95 -54.65 -25.64
N SER A 86 23.63 -55.94 -25.47
CA SER A 86 22.50 -56.61 -26.13
C SER A 86 21.14 -55.98 -25.82
N ALA A 87 21.04 -55.18 -24.75
CA ALA A 87 19.86 -54.42 -24.38
C ALA A 87 19.69 -53.10 -25.16
N ALA A 88 20.72 -52.58 -25.83
CA ALA A 88 20.71 -51.25 -26.43
C ALA A 88 19.63 -51.05 -27.51
N PRO A 89 19.41 -51.97 -28.47
CA PRO A 89 18.36 -51.79 -29.46
C PRO A 89 16.95 -51.69 -28.84
N ARG A 90 16.71 -52.41 -27.74
CA ARG A 90 15.43 -52.33 -27.01
C ARG A 90 15.29 -51.02 -26.24
N CYS A 91 16.37 -50.57 -25.60
CA CYS A 91 16.41 -49.29 -24.91
C CYS A 91 16.18 -48.12 -25.89
N MET A 92 16.75 -48.18 -27.10
CA MET A 92 16.53 -47.18 -28.14
C MET A 92 15.08 -47.14 -28.62
N ILE A 93 14.44 -48.30 -28.79
CA ILE A 93 13.01 -48.37 -29.13
C ILE A 93 12.15 -47.79 -27.99
N ALA A 94 12.46 -48.13 -26.73
CA ALA A 94 11.76 -47.58 -25.58
C ALA A 94 11.92 -46.06 -25.46
N LEU A 95 13.12 -45.54 -25.72
CA LEU A 95 13.42 -44.11 -25.74
C LEU A 95 12.61 -43.38 -26.82
N LEU A 96 12.58 -43.90 -28.06
CA LEU A 96 11.78 -43.34 -29.16
C LEU A 96 10.28 -43.29 -28.82
N LEU A 97 9.74 -44.39 -28.27
CA LEU A 97 8.34 -44.44 -27.84
C LEU A 97 8.05 -43.48 -26.67
N THR A 98 9.02 -43.25 -25.80
CA THR A 98 8.88 -42.29 -24.69
C THR A 98 8.84 -40.85 -25.21
N PHE A 99 9.69 -40.51 -26.18
CA PHE A 99 9.66 -39.21 -26.86
C PHE A 99 8.32 -38.96 -27.57
N LEU A 100 7.74 -39.98 -28.20
CA LEU A 100 6.41 -39.87 -28.84
C LEU A 100 5.28 -39.78 -27.80
N GLY A 101 5.31 -40.62 -26.76
CA GLY A 101 4.29 -40.67 -25.73
C GLY A 101 4.18 -39.39 -24.92
N GLN A 102 5.31 -38.79 -24.53
CA GLN A 102 5.30 -37.51 -23.84
C GLN A 102 4.76 -36.38 -24.75
N GLY A 103 5.06 -36.41 -26.06
CA GLY A 103 4.55 -35.43 -27.01
C GLY A 103 3.03 -35.43 -27.06
N VAL A 104 2.42 -36.63 -27.05
CA VAL A 104 0.96 -36.81 -26.98
C VAL A 104 0.39 -36.29 -25.66
N ILE A 105 0.98 -36.70 -24.54
CA ILE A 105 0.54 -36.28 -23.21
C ILE A 105 0.60 -34.75 -23.10
N PHE A 106 1.68 -34.14 -23.61
CA PHE A 106 1.87 -32.72 -23.51
C PHE A 106 0.93 -31.92 -24.39
N THR A 107 0.68 -32.38 -25.62
CA THR A 107 -0.35 -31.79 -26.49
C THR A 107 -1.75 -31.84 -25.86
N ILE A 108 -2.10 -32.95 -25.21
CA ILE A 108 -3.41 -33.07 -24.53
C ILE A 108 -3.49 -32.14 -23.32
N LEU A 109 -2.42 -32.01 -22.56
CA LEU A 109 -2.38 -31.15 -21.37
C LEU A 109 -2.37 -29.67 -21.72
N ASP A 110 -1.61 -29.25 -22.75
CA ASP A 110 -1.63 -27.89 -23.30
C ASP A 110 -3.08 -27.52 -23.70
N PHE A 111 -3.78 -28.40 -24.42
CA PHE A 111 -5.19 -28.20 -24.76
C PHE A 111 -6.11 -28.14 -23.53
N ALA A 112 -5.90 -29.01 -22.54
CA ALA A 112 -6.74 -29.09 -21.34
C ALA A 112 -6.65 -27.86 -20.43
N ILE A 113 -5.54 -27.12 -20.49
CA ILE A 113 -5.35 -25.86 -19.74
C ILE A 113 -5.61 -24.61 -20.60
N GLY A 114 -6.03 -24.77 -21.86
CA GLY A 114 -6.41 -23.66 -22.74
C GLY A 114 -5.26 -23.00 -23.50
N LEU A 115 -4.12 -23.68 -23.69
CA LEU A 115 -3.03 -23.24 -24.54
C LEU A 115 -3.17 -23.77 -25.98
N ASP A 116 -2.63 -23.03 -26.94
CA ASP A 116 -2.55 -23.48 -28.33
C ASP A 116 -1.51 -24.61 -28.48
N PRO A 117 -1.92 -25.82 -28.93
CA PRO A 117 -1.01 -26.97 -28.98
C PRO A 117 -0.03 -26.90 -30.15
N GLU A 118 1.28 -26.97 -29.89
CA GLU A 118 2.31 -27.05 -30.93
C GLU A 118 2.49 -28.48 -31.48
N ILE A 119 1.56 -28.92 -32.31
CA ILE A 119 1.46 -30.30 -32.82
C ILE A 119 2.69 -30.75 -33.63
N ALA A 120 3.28 -29.85 -34.43
CA ALA A 120 4.32 -30.22 -35.39
C ALA A 120 5.62 -30.70 -34.71
N HIS A 121 6.13 -29.98 -33.72
CA HIS A 121 7.35 -30.39 -33.02
C HIS A 121 7.08 -31.52 -32.00
N ASN A 122 5.88 -31.54 -31.39
CA ASN A 122 5.54 -32.49 -30.33
C ASN A 122 5.18 -33.88 -30.84
N LEU A 123 4.58 -33.99 -32.03
CA LEU A 123 4.01 -35.25 -32.51
C LEU A 123 4.63 -35.72 -33.83
N ILE A 124 4.80 -34.81 -34.79
CA ILE A 124 5.20 -35.20 -36.15
C ILE A 124 6.64 -35.74 -36.16
N ALA A 125 7.61 -34.98 -35.66
CA ALA A 125 9.02 -35.41 -35.68
C ALA A 125 9.29 -36.72 -34.88
N PRO A 126 8.76 -36.91 -33.66
CA PRO A 126 8.92 -38.17 -32.92
C PRO A 126 8.22 -39.35 -33.60
N ALA A 127 7.07 -39.14 -34.24
CA ALA A 127 6.35 -40.19 -34.98
C ALA A 127 7.16 -40.63 -36.21
N PHE A 128 7.71 -39.69 -36.97
CA PHE A 128 8.63 -39.99 -38.09
C PHE A 128 9.88 -40.73 -37.62
N ALA A 129 10.48 -40.29 -36.51
CA ALA A 129 11.63 -40.98 -35.92
C ALA A 129 11.29 -42.43 -35.52
N CYS A 130 10.10 -42.65 -34.92
CA CYS A 130 9.62 -44.00 -34.61
C CYS A 130 9.44 -44.85 -35.87
N ALA A 131 8.81 -44.30 -36.91
CA ALA A 131 8.54 -45.00 -38.17
C ALA A 131 9.82 -45.45 -38.89
N ILE A 132 10.90 -44.68 -38.78
CA ILE A 132 12.19 -45.00 -39.40
C ILE A 132 13.02 -45.95 -38.51
N TRP A 133 13.21 -45.58 -37.24
CA TRP A 133 14.21 -46.23 -36.40
C TRP A 133 13.73 -47.50 -35.73
N ILE A 134 12.43 -47.64 -35.41
CA ILE A 134 11.92 -48.85 -34.77
C ILE A 134 12.05 -50.07 -35.71
N PRO A 135 11.64 -50.02 -36.99
CA PRO A 135 11.87 -51.13 -37.92
C PRO A 135 13.37 -51.42 -38.12
N TYR A 136 14.19 -50.37 -38.21
CA TYR A 136 15.64 -50.51 -38.35
C TYR A 136 16.26 -51.26 -37.17
N PHE A 137 15.95 -50.88 -35.93
CA PHE A 137 16.47 -51.56 -34.74
C PHE A 137 15.96 -52.99 -34.57
N ARG A 138 14.79 -53.33 -35.14
CA ARG A 138 14.21 -54.68 -35.05
C ARG A 138 14.74 -55.65 -36.09
N VAL A 139 14.93 -55.19 -37.33
CA VAL A 139 15.14 -56.08 -38.49
C VAL A 139 16.57 -56.02 -39.03
N SER A 140 17.29 -54.92 -38.83
CA SER A 140 18.59 -54.69 -39.47
C SER A 140 19.63 -55.76 -39.11
N LYS A 141 20.19 -56.41 -40.14
CA LYS A 141 21.33 -57.32 -40.02
C LYS A 141 22.55 -56.61 -39.38
N ARG A 142 22.68 -55.29 -39.56
CA ARG A 142 23.76 -54.49 -38.97
C ARG A 142 23.59 -54.33 -37.47
N VAL A 143 22.39 -54.00 -37.01
CA VAL A 143 22.06 -53.90 -35.57
C VAL A 143 22.34 -55.24 -34.88
N LYS A 144 21.94 -56.35 -35.51
CA LYS A 144 22.22 -57.71 -35.03
C LYS A 144 23.72 -58.02 -34.95
N ALA A 145 24.50 -57.59 -35.94
CA ALA A 145 25.95 -57.78 -35.97
C ALA A 145 26.69 -56.96 -34.90
N THR A 146 26.24 -55.74 -34.59
CA THR A 146 26.89 -54.85 -33.62
C THR A 146 26.50 -55.14 -32.16
N PHE A 147 25.24 -55.52 -31.90
CA PHE A 147 24.72 -55.72 -30.54
C PHE A 147 24.47 -57.19 -30.17
N GLY A 148 24.73 -58.13 -31.09
CA GLY A 148 24.67 -59.57 -30.82
C GLY A 148 23.26 -60.16 -30.63
N VAL A 149 22.21 -59.49 -31.11
CA VAL A 149 20.80 -59.93 -30.91
C VAL A 149 20.00 -59.90 -32.21
N ALA A 150 19.36 -61.03 -32.57
CA ALA A 150 18.21 -61.03 -33.48
C ALA A 150 16.94 -60.81 -32.66
N LEU A 151 16.13 -59.80 -32.97
CA LEU A 151 14.80 -59.61 -32.35
C LEU A 151 13.71 -60.49 -33.00
N THR A 152 14.10 -61.53 -33.74
CA THR A 152 13.18 -62.46 -34.39
C THR A 152 12.90 -63.67 -33.48
N GLY A 153 11.87 -63.51 -32.64
CA GLY A 153 10.98 -64.58 -32.14
C GLY A 153 11.40 -65.40 -30.92
N GLN A 154 10.86 -65.08 -29.73
CA GLN A 154 10.18 -66.03 -28.82
C GLN A 154 9.38 -65.28 -27.73
N GLN A 155 8.15 -65.73 -27.49
CA GLN A 155 6.99 -65.05 -26.88
C GLN A 155 7.00 -64.76 -25.36
N SER A 156 8.09 -64.87 -24.59
CA SER A 156 7.99 -64.82 -23.11
C SER A 156 8.73 -63.67 -22.39
N ARG A 157 8.87 -62.49 -23.02
CA ARG A 157 9.49 -61.32 -22.34
C ARG A 157 8.86 -59.96 -22.63
N TRP A 158 7.71 -59.90 -23.31
CA TRP A 158 7.03 -58.63 -23.60
C TRP A 158 6.27 -58.08 -22.37
N LEU A 159 5.77 -58.97 -21.51
CA LEU A 159 5.03 -58.66 -20.28
C LEU A 159 5.88 -58.08 -19.12
N ARG A 160 7.21 -58.18 -19.15
CA ARG A 160 8.09 -57.74 -18.03
C ARG A 160 8.76 -56.38 -18.23
N PHE A 161 8.76 -55.85 -19.46
CA PHE A 161 9.32 -54.52 -19.76
C PHE A 161 8.29 -53.56 -20.38
N GLY A 162 7.26 -54.07 -21.07
CA GLY A 162 6.04 -53.30 -21.33
C GLY A 162 5.36 -52.89 -20.03
N SER A 163 5.45 -53.73 -18.99
CA SER A 163 5.07 -53.38 -17.61
C SER A 163 5.97 -52.30 -17.01
N ASN A 164 7.28 -52.25 -17.28
CA ASN A 164 8.13 -51.18 -16.75
C ASN A 164 7.85 -49.83 -17.42
N VAL A 165 7.56 -49.83 -18.72
CA VAL A 165 7.12 -48.62 -19.43
C VAL A 165 5.71 -48.22 -19.00
N ALA A 166 4.78 -49.16 -18.86
CA ALA A 166 3.44 -48.89 -18.35
C ALA A 166 3.46 -48.44 -16.89
N VAL A 167 4.32 -49.00 -16.05
CA VAL A 167 4.53 -48.58 -14.65
C VAL A 167 5.19 -47.22 -14.60
N ALA A 168 6.15 -46.91 -15.48
CA ALA A 168 6.73 -45.57 -15.57
C ALA A 168 5.69 -44.54 -16.03
N ILE A 169 4.84 -44.88 -17.00
CA ILE A 169 3.73 -44.02 -17.44
C ILE A 169 2.72 -43.84 -16.32
N VAL A 170 2.28 -44.92 -15.66
CA VAL A 170 1.35 -44.86 -14.53
C VAL A 170 1.95 -44.09 -13.35
N LEU A 171 3.22 -44.28 -13.02
CA LEU A 171 3.90 -43.52 -11.97
C LEU A 171 4.01 -42.03 -12.36
N ALA A 172 4.30 -41.71 -13.61
CA ALA A 172 4.32 -40.34 -14.09
C ALA A 172 2.91 -39.71 -14.04
N THR A 173 1.88 -40.44 -14.47
CA THR A 173 0.48 -39.99 -14.39
C THR A 173 0.00 -39.85 -12.95
N VAL A 174 0.37 -40.76 -12.06
CA VAL A 174 0.06 -40.68 -10.62
C VAL A 174 0.82 -39.52 -9.98
N LEU A 175 2.08 -39.30 -10.34
CA LEU A 175 2.85 -38.14 -9.86
C LEU A 175 2.18 -36.84 -10.32
N VAL A 176 1.77 -36.75 -11.59
CA VAL A 176 1.03 -35.58 -12.11
C VAL A 176 -0.31 -35.41 -11.38
N ALA A 177 -1.06 -36.49 -11.15
CA ALA A 177 -2.32 -36.44 -10.40
C ALA A 177 -2.12 -36.06 -8.93
N VAL A 178 -1.06 -36.52 -8.29
CA VAL A 178 -0.69 -36.15 -6.90
C VAL A 178 -0.24 -34.70 -6.85
N VAL A 179 0.55 -34.22 -7.82
CA VAL A 179 0.95 -32.82 -7.91
C VAL A 179 -0.25 -31.92 -8.17
N MET A 180 -1.18 -32.31 -9.05
CA MET A 180 -2.44 -31.60 -9.28
C MET A 180 -3.32 -31.61 -8.02
N TRP A 181 -3.48 -32.75 -7.36
CA TRP A 181 -4.25 -32.85 -6.12
C TRP A 181 -3.63 -32.02 -5.00
N PHE A 182 -2.31 -32.07 -4.84
CA PHE A 182 -1.57 -31.28 -3.85
C PHE A 182 -1.64 -29.78 -4.16
N SER A 183 -1.58 -29.39 -5.43
CA SER A 183 -1.79 -28.00 -5.88
C SER A 183 -3.20 -27.50 -5.58
N VAL A 184 -4.24 -28.28 -5.88
CA VAL A 184 -5.64 -27.94 -5.54
C VAL A 184 -5.87 -27.93 -4.03
N ALA A 185 -5.25 -28.84 -3.27
CA ALA A 185 -5.31 -28.87 -1.82
C ALA A 185 -4.61 -27.66 -1.17
N LEU A 186 -3.48 -27.22 -1.72
CA LEU A 186 -2.79 -25.97 -1.31
C LEU A 186 -3.63 -24.72 -1.62
N LEU A 187 -4.31 -24.69 -2.77
CA LEU A 187 -5.19 -23.58 -3.15
C LEU A 187 -6.47 -23.50 -2.33
N ARG A 188 -6.94 -24.62 -1.75
CA ARG A 188 -8.12 -24.68 -0.85
C ARG A 188 -7.78 -24.57 0.63
N GLY A 189 -6.51 -24.69 1.02
CA GLY A 189 -6.07 -24.55 2.41
C GLY A 189 -5.93 -23.08 2.82
N ARG A 190 -6.18 -22.76 4.10
CA ARG A 190 -5.89 -21.43 4.72
C ARG A 190 -4.38 -21.10 4.79
N THR A 191 -3.53 -21.77 4.02
CA THR A 191 -2.07 -21.59 4.05
C THR A 191 -1.56 -21.27 2.66
N ARG A 192 -1.43 -19.97 2.34
CA ARG A 192 -0.64 -19.48 1.20
C ARG A 192 0.79 -19.25 1.69
N SER A 193 1.73 -20.04 1.19
CA SER A 193 3.16 -19.80 1.40
C SER A 193 3.68 -19.00 0.20
N ASP A 194 4.23 -17.81 0.46
CA ASP A 194 4.92 -17.02 -0.54
C ASP A 194 6.39 -17.47 -0.64
N TRP A 195 6.79 -17.97 -1.81
CA TRP A 195 8.14 -18.45 -2.09
C TRP A 195 8.98 -17.41 -2.86
N THR A 196 8.41 -16.22 -3.12
CA THR A 196 9.16 -15.14 -3.75
C THR A 196 10.23 -14.62 -2.79
N ALA A 197 11.44 -14.37 -3.31
CA ALA A 197 12.54 -13.86 -2.50
C ALA A 197 12.23 -12.49 -1.85
N SER A 198 11.33 -11.71 -2.46
CA SER A 198 10.85 -10.42 -1.95
C SER A 198 9.66 -10.52 -1.00
N GLY A 199 8.98 -11.67 -0.92
CA GLY A 199 7.76 -11.81 -0.11
C GLY A 199 6.59 -10.93 -0.59
N ARG A 200 6.57 -10.58 -1.89
CA ARG A 200 5.67 -9.57 -2.49
C ARG A 200 4.18 -9.92 -2.41
N PHE A 201 3.84 -11.19 -2.27
CA PHE A 201 2.46 -11.68 -2.14
C PHE A 201 2.11 -12.01 -0.68
N SER A 202 2.93 -11.56 0.26
CA SER A 202 2.70 -11.72 1.68
C SER A 202 2.71 -10.35 2.36
N LEU A 203 1.93 -10.21 3.44
CA LEU A 203 2.00 -9.00 4.25
C LEU A 203 3.40 -8.80 4.80
N SER A 204 3.86 -7.55 4.79
CA SER A 204 5.08 -7.13 5.46
C SER A 204 5.06 -7.55 6.93
N PRO A 205 6.24 -7.76 7.54
CA PRO A 205 6.28 -8.10 8.95
C PRO A 205 5.70 -6.98 9.83
N ARG A 206 5.66 -5.70 9.35
CA ARG A 206 5.02 -4.57 10.06
C ARG A 206 3.54 -4.79 10.22
N SER A 207 2.84 -5.03 9.11
CA SER A 207 1.41 -5.28 9.11
C SER A 207 1.08 -6.51 9.94
N LYS A 208 1.86 -7.60 9.82
CA LYS A 208 1.68 -8.81 10.66
C LYS A 208 1.86 -8.54 12.15
N ALA A 209 2.89 -7.78 12.54
CA ALA A 209 3.15 -7.44 13.94
C ALA A 209 2.02 -6.59 14.55
N PHE A 210 1.48 -5.64 13.77
CA PHE A 210 0.31 -4.87 14.15
C PHE A 210 -0.93 -5.76 14.29
N LEU A 211 -1.25 -6.57 13.28
CA LEU A 211 -2.44 -7.42 13.26
C LEU A 211 -2.47 -8.48 14.36
N LYS A 212 -1.31 -8.96 14.80
CA LYS A 212 -1.18 -9.89 15.93
C LYS A 212 -1.61 -9.25 17.26
N ASN A 213 -1.40 -7.95 17.41
CA ASN A 213 -1.74 -7.19 18.63
C ASN A 213 -3.06 -6.42 18.48
N LEU A 214 -3.83 -6.67 17.43
CA LEU A 214 -5.12 -6.03 17.20
C LEU A 214 -6.12 -6.47 18.27
N ASP A 215 -6.75 -5.51 18.93
CA ASP A 215 -7.68 -5.70 20.05
C ASP A 215 -9.14 -5.41 19.67
N VAL A 216 -9.37 -4.69 18.58
CA VAL A 216 -10.69 -4.42 18.01
C VAL A 216 -11.01 -5.34 16.83
N ASP A 217 -12.29 -5.62 16.63
CA ASP A 217 -12.72 -6.33 15.43
C ASP A 217 -12.78 -5.36 14.25
N VAL A 218 -12.37 -5.83 13.08
CA VAL A 218 -12.22 -5.03 11.86
C VAL A 218 -12.93 -5.73 10.72
N ARG A 219 -13.76 -4.99 9.99
CA ARG A 219 -14.29 -5.42 8.70
C ARG A 219 -13.67 -4.59 7.59
N ILE A 220 -13.16 -5.24 6.56
CA ILE A 220 -12.65 -4.59 5.35
C ILE A 220 -13.53 -5.02 4.18
N THR A 221 -14.20 -4.08 3.52
CA THR A 221 -15.02 -4.35 2.33
C THR A 221 -14.29 -3.84 1.09
N ASN A 222 -14.01 -4.75 0.15
CA ASN A 222 -13.46 -4.42 -1.16
C ASN A 222 -14.60 -3.96 -2.08
N LEU A 223 -14.50 -2.76 -2.64
CA LEU A 223 -15.48 -2.19 -3.57
C LEU A 223 -14.86 -1.94 -4.95
N TYR A 224 -13.78 -2.65 -5.28
CA TYR A 224 -13.17 -2.57 -6.60
C TYR A 224 -14.08 -3.18 -7.66
N SER A 225 -14.39 -2.39 -8.68
CA SER A 225 -15.07 -2.85 -9.87
C SER A 225 -14.17 -3.82 -10.64
N HIS A 226 -14.72 -4.96 -11.04
CA HIS A 226 -14.01 -5.90 -11.91
C HIS A 226 -14.99 -6.61 -12.84
N ALA A 227 -14.54 -6.88 -14.07
CA ALA A 227 -15.32 -7.57 -15.08
C ALA A 227 -14.37 -8.34 -16.02
N PRO A 228 -14.72 -9.56 -16.47
CA PRO A 228 -13.87 -10.36 -17.37
C PRO A 228 -13.49 -9.64 -18.68
N GLU A 229 -14.33 -8.71 -19.14
CA GLU A 229 -14.14 -7.95 -20.36
C GLU A 229 -13.19 -6.75 -20.19
N ALA A 230 -12.75 -6.44 -18.97
CA ALA A 230 -11.87 -5.32 -18.63
C ALA A 230 -10.60 -5.82 -17.88
N PRO A 231 -9.58 -6.31 -18.61
CA PRO A 231 -8.40 -6.95 -18.01
C PRO A 231 -7.68 -6.07 -16.97
N ALA A 232 -7.61 -4.76 -17.21
CA ALA A 232 -6.93 -3.83 -16.32
C ALA A 232 -7.67 -3.63 -14.98
N SER A 233 -9.00 -3.68 -14.94
CA SER A 233 -9.73 -3.60 -13.67
C SER A 233 -9.68 -4.93 -12.91
N GLU A 234 -9.74 -6.05 -13.63
CA GLU A 234 -9.55 -7.38 -13.07
C GLU A 234 -8.17 -7.54 -12.41
N GLU A 235 -7.09 -7.08 -13.04
CA GLU A 235 -5.75 -7.10 -12.45
C GLU A 235 -5.70 -6.28 -11.15
N ARG A 236 -6.26 -5.07 -11.15
CA ARG A 236 -6.29 -4.20 -9.96
C ARG A 236 -7.07 -4.85 -8.82
N TYR A 237 -8.25 -5.38 -9.12
CA TYR A 237 -9.08 -6.10 -8.16
C TYR A 237 -8.33 -7.28 -7.56
N GLN A 238 -7.73 -8.15 -8.37
CA GLN A 238 -7.02 -9.33 -7.87
C GLN A 238 -5.85 -8.94 -6.96
N ARG A 239 -5.16 -7.85 -7.28
CA ARG A 239 -4.05 -7.34 -6.47
C ARG A 239 -4.51 -6.80 -5.12
N VAL A 240 -5.64 -6.08 -5.09
CA VAL A 240 -6.26 -5.58 -3.85
C VAL A 240 -6.85 -6.73 -3.05
N GLN A 241 -7.66 -7.59 -3.66
CA GLN A 241 -8.29 -8.73 -3.00
C GLN A 241 -7.24 -9.68 -2.41
N GLY A 242 -6.19 -10.02 -3.17
CA GLY A 242 -5.11 -10.87 -2.68
C GLY A 242 -4.37 -10.28 -1.48
N LEU A 243 -4.22 -8.95 -1.44
CA LEU A 243 -3.68 -8.25 -0.28
C LEU A 243 -4.63 -8.35 0.92
N LEU A 244 -5.92 -8.06 0.72
CA LEU A 244 -6.94 -8.06 1.77
C LEU A 244 -7.12 -9.45 2.37
N ASP A 245 -7.20 -10.50 1.55
CA ASP A 245 -7.18 -11.89 2.00
C ASP A 245 -5.99 -12.16 2.95
N GLY A 246 -4.84 -11.55 2.68
CA GLY A 246 -3.66 -11.61 3.56
C GLY A 246 -3.91 -11.03 4.96
N TYR A 247 -4.73 -9.98 5.09
CA TYR A 247 -5.13 -9.40 6.37
C TYR A 247 -6.08 -10.32 7.15
N ASP A 248 -7.11 -10.87 6.48
CA ASP A 248 -8.05 -11.85 7.07
C ASP A 248 -7.32 -13.12 7.54
N MET A 249 -6.34 -13.60 6.77
CA MET A 249 -5.53 -14.76 7.14
C MET A 249 -4.57 -14.47 8.31
N ALA A 250 -4.10 -13.23 8.47
CA ALA A 250 -3.12 -12.87 9.48
C ALA A 250 -3.71 -12.65 10.87
N SER A 251 -4.99 -12.32 10.99
CA SER A 251 -5.66 -12.13 12.29
C SER A 251 -7.12 -12.55 12.25
N GLY A 252 -7.54 -13.33 13.25
CA GLY A 252 -8.94 -13.76 13.39
C GLY A 252 -9.92 -12.65 13.78
N ARG A 253 -9.44 -11.41 13.95
CA ARG A 253 -10.25 -10.21 14.19
C ARG A 253 -10.52 -9.39 12.93
N VAL A 254 -9.85 -9.70 11.83
CA VAL A 254 -10.12 -9.06 10.54
C VAL A 254 -11.09 -9.97 9.77
N THR A 255 -12.11 -9.38 9.16
CA THR A 255 -12.99 -10.06 8.21
C THR A 255 -12.98 -9.27 6.91
N VAL A 256 -12.73 -9.96 5.79
CA VAL A 256 -12.76 -9.34 4.46
C VAL A 256 -14.05 -9.74 3.76
N GLU A 257 -14.73 -8.75 3.20
CA GLU A 257 -15.91 -8.90 2.37
C GLU A 257 -15.61 -8.36 0.98
N ASP A 258 -16.04 -9.08 -0.05
CA ASP A 258 -15.94 -8.65 -1.44
C ASP A 258 -17.33 -8.26 -1.94
N VAL A 259 -17.46 -7.04 -2.43
CA VAL A 259 -18.72 -6.50 -2.97
C VAL A 259 -18.39 -5.82 -4.29
N ASN A 260 -18.61 -6.53 -5.40
CA ASN A 260 -18.42 -5.96 -6.73
C ASN A 260 -19.58 -5.03 -7.08
N PRO A 261 -19.35 -3.71 -7.25
CA PRO A 261 -20.42 -2.74 -7.53
C PRO A 261 -21.08 -2.92 -8.91
N VAL A 262 -20.43 -3.64 -9.83
CA VAL A 262 -20.90 -3.87 -11.21
C VAL A 262 -21.60 -5.22 -11.35
N LEU A 263 -21.04 -6.27 -10.76
CA LEU A 263 -21.52 -7.66 -10.95
C LEU A 263 -22.34 -8.21 -9.78
N ASP A 264 -22.32 -7.58 -8.59
CA ASP A 264 -23.04 -8.04 -7.39
C ASP A 264 -24.00 -6.98 -6.82
N PRO A 265 -25.14 -6.70 -7.49
CA PRO A 265 -26.14 -5.76 -6.98
C PRO A 265 -26.72 -6.17 -5.62
N GLY A 266 -26.76 -7.47 -5.29
CA GLY A 266 -27.26 -7.96 -4.01
C GLY A 266 -26.29 -7.67 -2.86
N GLY A 267 -24.99 -7.77 -3.09
CA GLY A 267 -23.94 -7.34 -2.16
C GLY A 267 -24.00 -5.83 -1.91
N VAL A 268 -24.16 -5.03 -2.97
CA VAL A 268 -24.31 -3.57 -2.87
C VAL A 268 -25.53 -3.20 -2.02
N GLU A 269 -26.68 -3.84 -2.24
CA GLU A 269 -27.89 -3.57 -1.45
C GLU A 269 -27.68 -3.87 0.04
N LYS A 270 -26.99 -4.98 0.37
CA LYS A 270 -26.63 -5.31 1.76
C LYS A 270 -25.69 -4.28 2.38
N LEU A 271 -24.68 -3.83 1.64
CA LEU A 271 -23.75 -2.80 2.09
C LEU A 271 -24.47 -1.47 2.35
N VAL A 272 -25.30 -1.03 1.41
CA VAL A 272 -26.10 0.19 1.54
C VAL A 272 -26.98 0.12 2.77
N ARG A 273 -27.69 -0.99 2.98
CA ARG A 273 -28.52 -1.20 4.16
C ARG A 273 -27.68 -1.14 5.44
N ARG A 274 -26.52 -1.78 5.46
CA ARG A 274 -25.58 -1.73 6.60
C ARG A 274 -25.13 -0.31 6.93
N LEU A 275 -24.78 0.49 5.92
CA LEU A 275 -24.40 1.89 6.11
C LEU A 275 -25.58 2.72 6.59
N ARG A 276 -26.77 2.55 6.01
CA ARG A 276 -27.99 3.22 6.47
C ARG A 276 -28.32 2.88 7.92
N ASP A 277 -28.21 1.61 8.31
CA ASP A 277 -28.45 1.17 9.68
C ASP A 277 -27.41 1.76 10.65
N ARG A 278 -26.13 1.83 10.25
CA ARG A 278 -25.06 2.48 11.04
C ARG A 278 -25.35 3.96 11.27
N TYR A 279 -25.84 4.68 10.26
CA TYR A 279 -26.08 6.13 10.29
C TYR A 279 -27.54 6.51 10.57
N ALA A 280 -28.41 5.55 10.88
CA ALA A 280 -29.85 5.78 11.00
C ALA A 280 -30.19 6.92 11.98
N MET A 281 -29.47 7.00 13.09
CA MET A 281 -29.66 8.04 14.11
C MET A 281 -29.29 9.43 13.60
N GLU A 282 -28.25 9.55 12.79
CA GLU A 282 -27.81 10.83 12.20
C GLU A 282 -28.77 11.27 11.09
N LEU A 283 -29.38 10.32 10.38
CA LEU A 283 -30.31 10.57 9.28
C LEU A 283 -31.73 10.94 9.73
N ARG A 284 -32.17 10.54 10.94
CA ARG A 284 -33.55 10.77 11.42
C ARG A 284 -34.02 12.22 11.33
N LYS A 285 -33.22 13.17 11.85
CA LYS A 285 -33.60 14.60 11.84
C LYS A 285 -33.62 15.15 10.42
N PRO A 286 -32.56 15.00 9.60
CA PRO A 286 -32.57 15.43 8.21
C PRO A 286 -33.70 14.81 7.37
N GLU A 287 -33.96 13.51 7.56
CA GLU A 287 -35.04 12.79 6.88
C GLU A 287 -36.40 13.38 7.22
N ARG A 288 -36.69 13.59 8.52
CA ARG A 288 -37.93 14.23 8.96
C ARG A 288 -38.08 15.64 8.37
N LEU A 289 -37.01 16.44 8.41
CA LEU A 289 -37.04 17.81 7.88
C LEU A 289 -37.37 17.82 6.39
N ILE A 290 -36.88 16.87 5.60
CA ILE A 290 -37.20 16.78 4.17
C ILE A 290 -38.57 16.13 3.93
N LYS A 291 -38.74 14.87 4.31
CA LYS A 291 -39.91 14.04 3.96
C LYS A 291 -41.20 14.52 4.63
N LYS A 292 -41.11 15.29 5.72
CA LYS A 292 -42.29 15.81 6.44
C LYS A 292 -42.38 17.33 6.37
N ASP A 293 -41.38 18.03 6.91
CA ASP A 293 -41.51 19.46 7.14
C ASP A 293 -41.39 20.27 5.83
N TYR A 294 -40.40 19.98 5.00
CA TYR A 294 -40.19 20.59 3.69
C TYR A 294 -41.31 20.22 2.70
N GLU A 295 -41.66 18.94 2.56
CA GLU A 295 -42.71 18.53 1.61
C GLU A 295 -44.05 19.22 1.89
N THR A 296 -44.46 19.30 3.15
CA THR A 296 -45.69 20.02 3.52
C THR A 296 -45.55 21.52 3.25
N LEU A 297 -44.43 22.13 3.64
CA LEU A 297 -44.21 23.56 3.43
C LEU A 297 -44.14 23.93 1.95
N GLN A 298 -43.48 23.12 1.13
CA GLN A 298 -43.33 23.33 -0.31
C GLN A 298 -44.68 23.25 -1.02
N ARG A 299 -45.54 22.29 -0.66
CA ARG A 299 -46.92 22.23 -1.19
C ARG A 299 -47.71 23.49 -0.84
N ASP A 300 -47.66 23.91 0.43
CA ASP A 300 -48.37 25.12 0.88
C ASP A 300 -47.88 26.39 0.18
N VAL A 301 -46.56 26.49 -0.04
CA VAL A 301 -45.92 27.58 -0.80
C VAL A 301 -46.36 27.55 -2.26
N ALA A 302 -46.26 26.40 -2.93
CA ALA A 302 -46.64 26.25 -4.33
C ALA A 302 -48.11 26.60 -4.59
N ASP A 303 -49.02 26.09 -3.74
CA ASP A 303 -50.45 26.40 -3.80
C ASP A 303 -50.73 27.89 -3.60
N THR A 304 -49.98 28.53 -2.70
CA THR A 304 -50.14 29.96 -2.42
C THR A 304 -49.63 30.81 -3.58
N LEU A 305 -48.45 30.48 -4.12
CA LEU A 305 -47.89 31.15 -5.30
C LEU A 305 -48.82 31.03 -6.51
N GLU A 306 -49.41 29.86 -6.76
CA GLU A 306 -50.38 29.66 -7.83
C GLU A 306 -51.64 30.52 -7.65
N ARG A 307 -52.24 30.45 -6.46
CA ARG A 307 -53.47 31.20 -6.15
C ARG A 307 -53.25 32.70 -6.27
N GLU A 308 -52.14 33.21 -5.74
CA GLU A 308 -51.83 34.64 -5.75
C GLU A 308 -51.43 35.14 -7.14
N ALA A 309 -50.66 34.36 -7.91
CA ALA A 309 -50.40 34.69 -9.31
C ALA A 309 -51.70 34.84 -10.12
N LYS A 310 -52.66 33.94 -9.92
CA LYS A 310 -53.97 34.02 -10.59
C LYS A 310 -54.76 35.27 -10.16
N ARG A 311 -54.83 35.56 -8.86
CA ARG A 311 -55.50 36.75 -8.32
C ARG A 311 -54.89 38.04 -8.85
N LEU A 312 -53.57 38.14 -8.91
CA LEU A 312 -52.89 39.33 -9.42
C LEU A 312 -53.10 39.55 -10.92
N ASN A 313 -53.11 38.48 -11.72
CA ASN A 313 -53.45 38.56 -13.14
C ASN A 313 -54.91 39.02 -13.37
N GLU A 314 -55.85 38.48 -12.59
CA GLU A 314 -57.26 38.91 -12.63
C GLU A 314 -57.43 40.36 -12.19
N ALA A 315 -56.74 40.78 -11.11
CA ALA A 315 -56.75 42.15 -10.62
C ALA A 315 -56.22 43.15 -11.67
N ALA A 316 -55.10 42.82 -12.34
CA ALA A 316 -54.56 43.63 -13.42
C ALA A 316 -55.54 43.73 -14.62
N ALA A 317 -56.21 42.63 -14.98
CA ALA A 317 -57.17 42.60 -16.09
C ALA A 317 -58.45 43.41 -15.82
N VAL A 318 -58.88 43.50 -14.55
CA VAL A 318 -60.06 44.27 -14.13
C VAL A 318 -59.75 45.78 -14.07
N TRP A 319 -58.51 46.18 -13.80
CA TRP A 319 -58.14 47.59 -13.61
C TRP A 319 -57.87 48.35 -14.93
N LYS A 320 -58.72 48.24 -15.96
CA LYS A 320 -58.46 48.77 -17.33
C LYS A 320 -58.25 50.30 -17.48
N GLY A 321 -58.32 51.08 -16.41
CA GLY A 321 -58.09 52.55 -16.39
C GLY A 321 -57.10 53.03 -15.33
N GLY A 322 -56.33 52.13 -14.72
CA GLY A 322 -55.31 52.47 -13.72
C GLY A 322 -53.99 52.99 -14.32
N PRO A 323 -53.07 53.50 -13.48
CA PRO A 323 -51.73 53.86 -13.90
C PRO A 323 -51.01 52.65 -14.51
N GLN A 324 -50.41 52.85 -15.69
CA GLN A 324 -49.74 51.77 -16.43
C GLN A 324 -48.64 51.08 -15.60
N GLN A 325 -47.83 51.85 -14.88
CA GLN A 325 -46.78 51.34 -13.99
C GLN A 325 -47.33 50.44 -12.87
N ALA A 326 -48.52 50.75 -12.34
CA ALA A 326 -49.14 49.95 -11.28
C ALA A 326 -49.62 48.58 -11.81
N GLN A 327 -50.21 48.57 -13.02
CA GLN A 327 -50.61 47.33 -13.70
C GLN A 327 -49.39 46.46 -14.08
N GLU A 328 -48.35 47.09 -14.61
CA GLU A 328 -47.08 46.40 -14.94
C GLU A 328 -46.45 45.78 -13.70
N THR A 329 -46.49 46.46 -12.55
CA THR A 329 -45.98 45.93 -11.28
C THR A 329 -46.80 44.72 -10.79
N LEU A 330 -48.13 44.74 -10.90
CA LEU A 330 -48.98 43.59 -10.56
C LEU A 330 -48.68 42.37 -11.43
N LEU A 331 -48.54 42.57 -12.75
CA LEU A 331 -48.19 41.51 -13.69
C LEU A 331 -46.77 40.98 -13.46
N MET A 332 -45.82 41.86 -13.13
CA MET A 332 -44.46 41.48 -12.77
C MET A 332 -44.45 40.57 -11.54
N ILE A 333 -45.18 40.91 -10.49
CA ILE A 333 -45.26 40.08 -9.26
C ILE A 333 -45.94 38.74 -9.57
N ALA A 334 -47.03 38.74 -10.35
CA ALA A 334 -47.68 37.51 -10.79
C ALA A 334 -46.72 36.59 -11.58
N GLN A 335 -45.89 37.17 -12.43
CA GLN A 335 -44.86 36.44 -13.18
C GLN A 335 -43.77 35.88 -12.26
N VAL A 336 -43.31 36.65 -11.27
CA VAL A 336 -42.33 36.19 -10.27
C VAL A 336 -42.88 35.00 -9.47
N TRP A 337 -44.17 35.02 -9.09
CA TRP A 337 -44.83 33.87 -8.45
C TRP A 337 -44.90 32.63 -9.34
N GLY A 338 -45.24 32.79 -10.62
CA GLY A 338 -45.19 31.69 -11.58
C GLY A 338 -43.78 31.09 -11.72
N GLN A 339 -42.75 31.95 -11.78
CA GLN A 339 -41.36 31.51 -11.86
C GLN A 339 -40.89 30.79 -10.59
N LEU A 340 -41.17 31.35 -9.41
CA LEU A 340 -40.79 30.73 -8.13
C LEU A 340 -41.47 29.39 -7.92
N ARG A 341 -42.76 29.25 -8.29
CA ARG A 341 -43.44 27.95 -8.25
C ARG A 341 -42.73 26.93 -9.14
N PHE A 342 -42.44 27.29 -10.40
CA PHE A 342 -41.78 26.40 -11.35
C PHE A 342 -40.38 25.98 -10.88
N ILE A 343 -39.59 26.92 -10.35
CA ILE A 343 -38.30 26.61 -9.72
C ILE A 343 -38.49 25.67 -8.53
N GLY A 344 -39.55 25.86 -7.75
CA GLY A 344 -39.89 25.01 -6.61
C GLY A 344 -40.24 23.59 -7.00
N GLU A 345 -40.97 23.38 -8.09
CA GLU A 345 -41.26 22.05 -8.65
C GLU A 345 -39.97 21.34 -9.09
N ILE A 346 -39.10 22.01 -9.84
CA ILE A 346 -37.78 21.46 -10.23
C ILE A 346 -36.93 21.15 -9.01
N THR A 347 -36.93 22.03 -8.01
CA THR A 347 -36.17 21.84 -6.77
C THR A 347 -36.68 20.63 -5.99
N ALA A 348 -38.01 20.45 -5.91
CA ALA A 348 -38.61 19.30 -5.27
C ALA A 348 -38.24 17.98 -5.98
N ASP A 349 -38.25 17.96 -7.32
CA ASP A 349 -37.84 16.80 -8.12
C ASP A 349 -36.35 16.45 -7.88
N ASN A 350 -35.47 17.46 -7.88
CA ASN A 350 -34.05 17.27 -7.59
C ASN A 350 -33.80 16.76 -6.16
N ILE A 351 -34.55 17.29 -5.17
CA ILE A 351 -34.51 16.81 -3.79
C ILE A 351 -34.99 15.36 -3.69
N GLY A 352 -36.05 14.99 -4.42
CA GLY A 352 -36.50 13.60 -4.54
C GLY A 352 -35.39 12.71 -5.08
N ALA A 353 -34.76 13.11 -6.18
CA ALA A 353 -33.64 12.37 -6.78
C ALA A 353 -32.42 12.23 -5.86
N MET A 354 -32.21 13.12 -4.89
CA MET A 354 -31.14 13.02 -3.88
C MET A 354 -31.53 12.13 -2.70
N THR A 355 -32.79 12.18 -2.29
CA THR A 355 -33.28 11.47 -1.08
C THR A 355 -33.82 10.07 -1.34
N ASP A 356 -34.13 9.74 -2.59
CA ASP A 356 -34.60 8.41 -3.00
C ASP A 356 -33.46 7.47 -3.44
N GLN A 357 -32.22 7.96 -3.43
CA GLN A 357 -31.03 7.13 -3.69
C GLN A 357 -30.82 6.06 -2.61
N ALA A 358 -30.05 5.05 -2.96
CA ALA A 358 -29.65 3.96 -2.07
C ALA A 358 -28.99 4.51 -0.78
N LEU A 359 -28.05 5.46 -0.92
CA LEU A 359 -27.55 6.28 0.19
C LEU A 359 -28.06 7.72 0.00
N PRO A 360 -29.06 8.16 0.79
CA PRO A 360 -29.71 9.45 0.58
C PRO A 360 -28.78 10.63 0.91
N ASP A 361 -28.86 11.70 0.13
CA ASP A 361 -28.15 12.98 0.36
C ASP A 361 -29.08 14.04 0.97
N TYR A 362 -29.35 13.89 2.26
CA TYR A 362 -30.19 14.86 2.97
C TYR A 362 -29.51 16.21 3.17
N SER A 363 -28.19 16.27 3.29
CA SER A 363 -27.45 17.52 3.52
C SER A 363 -27.52 18.43 2.30
N SER A 364 -27.25 17.91 1.10
CA SER A 364 -27.44 18.66 -0.15
C SER A 364 -28.92 18.99 -0.40
N ALA A 365 -29.84 18.07 -0.09
CA ALA A 365 -31.27 18.31 -0.21
C ALA A 365 -31.75 19.47 0.69
N LEU A 366 -31.33 19.51 1.95
CA LEU A 366 -31.64 20.58 2.89
C LEU A 366 -31.04 21.92 2.44
N ALA A 367 -29.80 21.92 1.93
CA ALA A 367 -29.17 23.12 1.40
C ALA A 367 -29.96 23.70 0.20
N GLN A 368 -30.43 22.84 -0.71
CA GLN A 368 -31.27 23.27 -1.84
C GLN A 368 -32.65 23.76 -1.38
N ALA A 369 -33.30 23.03 -0.48
CA ALA A 369 -34.58 23.40 0.11
C ALA A 369 -34.51 24.78 0.79
N LYS A 370 -33.49 24.98 1.65
CA LYS A 370 -33.20 26.23 2.35
C LYS A 370 -33.00 27.37 1.36
N LYS A 371 -32.17 27.16 0.33
CA LYS A 371 -31.91 28.17 -0.71
C LYS A 371 -33.17 28.58 -1.46
N HIS A 372 -33.98 27.61 -1.90
CA HIS A 372 -35.22 27.90 -2.63
C HIS A 372 -36.25 28.63 -1.75
N LEU A 373 -36.53 28.11 -0.56
CA LEU A 373 -37.48 28.72 0.35
C LEU A 373 -37.03 30.11 0.82
N GLY A 374 -35.73 30.31 1.04
CA GLY A 374 -35.16 31.63 1.34
C GLY A 374 -35.40 32.65 0.22
N GLN A 375 -35.30 32.24 -1.04
CA GLN A 375 -35.66 33.10 -2.18
C GLN A 375 -37.14 33.46 -2.19
N VAL A 376 -38.02 32.50 -1.89
CA VAL A 376 -39.47 32.76 -1.77
C VAL A 376 -39.74 33.75 -0.64
N ARG A 377 -39.13 33.54 0.54
CA ARG A 377 -39.26 34.43 1.69
C ARG A 377 -38.85 35.86 1.37
N GLU A 378 -37.67 36.05 0.77
CA GLU A 378 -37.17 37.38 0.39
C GLU A 378 -38.15 38.10 -0.54
N LYS A 379 -38.79 37.38 -1.47
CA LYS A 379 -39.81 37.97 -2.34
C LYS A 379 -41.11 38.26 -1.61
N PHE A 380 -41.56 37.40 -0.70
CA PHE A 380 -42.74 37.69 0.14
C PHE A 380 -42.54 38.93 1.00
N GLU A 381 -41.37 39.10 1.60
CA GLU A 381 -41.03 40.26 2.44
C GLU A 381 -41.00 41.59 1.66
N ALA A 382 -40.68 41.55 0.37
CA ALA A 382 -40.63 42.74 -0.49
C ALA A 382 -42.01 43.20 -1.02
N VAL A 383 -43.04 42.35 -0.95
CA VAL A 383 -44.36 42.63 -1.54
C VAL A 383 -45.10 43.80 -0.88
N PRO A 384 -45.11 43.96 0.47
CA PRO A 384 -45.79 45.09 1.11
C PRO A 384 -45.30 46.44 0.61
N ASP A 385 -43.99 46.59 0.38
CA ASP A 385 -43.41 47.84 -0.13
C ASP A 385 -43.79 48.10 -1.59
N ALA A 386 -43.78 47.05 -2.43
CA ALA A 386 -44.25 47.15 -3.81
C ALA A 386 -45.73 47.55 -3.89
N PHE A 387 -46.56 47.01 -2.99
CA PHE A 387 -47.98 47.32 -2.93
C PHE A 387 -48.25 48.72 -2.41
N LYS A 388 -47.45 49.21 -1.45
CA LYS A 388 -47.48 50.60 -1.02
C LYS A 388 -47.13 51.56 -2.16
N GLN A 389 -46.15 51.23 -2.99
CA GLN A 389 -45.83 52.02 -4.19
C GLN A 389 -46.98 52.04 -5.20
N ILE A 390 -47.65 50.89 -5.41
CA ILE A 390 -48.85 50.82 -6.25
C ILE A 390 -49.96 51.75 -5.72
N GLN A 391 -50.20 51.74 -4.40
CA GLN A 391 -51.21 52.62 -3.78
C GLN A 391 -50.87 54.11 -3.94
N GLU A 392 -49.59 54.47 -3.85
CA GLU A 392 -49.10 55.83 -4.06
C GLU A 392 -49.26 56.29 -5.53
N LEU A 393 -48.91 55.42 -6.49
CA LEU A 393 -49.10 55.69 -7.92
C LEU A 393 -50.59 55.81 -8.30
N ALA A 394 -51.47 55.14 -7.56
CA ALA A 394 -52.91 55.13 -7.80
C ALA A 394 -53.69 56.27 -7.12
N LYS A 395 -53.00 57.25 -6.52
CA LYS A 395 -53.66 58.37 -5.80
C LYS A 395 -54.72 59.11 -6.62
N ASP A 396 -54.43 59.36 -7.89
CA ASP A 396 -55.32 60.09 -8.81
C ASP A 396 -56.31 59.18 -9.55
N ALA A 397 -56.14 57.86 -9.46
CA ALA A 397 -56.96 56.85 -10.12
C ALA A 397 -57.07 55.60 -9.24
N PRO A 398 -57.91 55.63 -8.18
CA PRO A 398 -57.93 54.58 -7.17
C PRO A 398 -58.33 53.21 -7.73
N PRO A 399 -57.76 52.11 -7.19
CA PRO A 399 -58.04 50.77 -7.68
C PRO A 399 -59.51 50.37 -7.43
N PRO A 400 -60.13 49.57 -8.33
CA PRO A 400 -61.42 48.95 -8.09
C PRO A 400 -61.42 48.14 -6.78
N ALA A 401 -62.58 47.98 -6.14
CA ALA A 401 -62.71 47.27 -4.86
C ALA A 401 -62.05 45.88 -4.87
N ALA A 402 -62.21 45.12 -5.96
CA ALA A 402 -61.59 43.80 -6.13
C ALA A 402 -60.05 43.84 -6.16
N VAL A 403 -59.45 44.91 -6.68
CA VAL A 403 -57.98 45.09 -6.73
C VAL A 403 -57.46 45.56 -5.38
N LYS A 404 -58.21 46.46 -4.73
CA LYS A 404 -57.89 46.93 -3.38
C LYS A 404 -57.89 45.78 -2.37
N GLU A 405 -58.87 44.88 -2.44
CA GLU A 405 -58.94 43.69 -1.58
C GLU A 405 -57.70 42.79 -1.73
N VAL A 406 -57.22 42.57 -2.96
CA VAL A 406 -55.99 41.79 -3.22
C VAL A 406 -54.76 42.48 -2.63
N LEU A 407 -54.65 43.81 -2.77
CA LEU A 407 -53.54 44.59 -2.20
C LEU A 407 -53.55 44.58 -0.67
N ASP A 408 -54.72 44.71 -0.05
CA ASP A 408 -54.88 44.76 1.41
C ASP A 408 -54.70 43.37 2.06
N ALA A 409 -55.07 42.29 1.36
CA ALA A 409 -54.99 40.92 1.86
C ALA A 409 -53.60 40.27 1.73
N ALA A 410 -52.76 40.74 0.81
CA ALA A 410 -51.50 40.09 0.47
C ALA A 410 -50.52 39.98 1.64
N SER A 411 -50.28 41.07 2.37
CA SER A 411 -49.37 41.06 3.53
C SER A 411 -49.83 40.09 4.63
N GLN A 412 -51.15 39.98 4.83
CA GLN A 412 -51.73 39.04 5.80
C GLN A 412 -51.66 37.58 5.33
N THR A 413 -51.57 37.36 4.02
CA THR A 413 -51.52 36.03 3.40
C THR A 413 -50.10 35.46 3.45
N TYR A 414 -49.06 36.29 3.26
CA TYR A 414 -47.67 35.82 3.19
C TYR A 414 -47.00 35.67 4.56
N GLU A 415 -47.34 36.52 5.53
CA GLU A 415 -46.70 36.56 6.86
C GLU A 415 -46.61 35.18 7.56
N PRO A 416 -47.68 34.35 7.61
CA PRO A 416 -47.59 33.03 8.24
C PRO A 416 -46.66 32.07 7.51
N LEU A 417 -46.53 32.16 6.18
CA LEU A 417 -45.62 31.34 5.39
C LEU A 417 -44.17 31.80 5.57
N THR A 418 -43.93 33.10 5.59
CA THR A 418 -42.61 33.70 5.88
C THR A 418 -42.07 33.19 7.22
N GLN A 419 -42.90 33.19 8.28
CA GLN A 419 -42.51 32.69 9.60
C GLN A 419 -42.22 31.17 9.61
N ARG A 420 -43.02 30.38 8.88
CA ARG A 420 -42.78 28.94 8.73
C ARG A 420 -41.50 28.63 7.95
N ILE A 421 -41.22 29.40 6.89
CA ILE A 421 -39.98 29.30 6.12
C ILE A 421 -38.79 29.66 7.01
N GLU A 422 -38.85 30.76 7.75
CA GLU A 422 -37.77 31.15 8.66
C GLU A 422 -37.51 30.09 9.74
N ALA A 423 -38.58 29.49 10.29
CA ALA A 423 -38.47 28.40 11.24
C ALA A 423 -37.81 27.14 10.63
N PHE A 424 -38.15 26.81 9.38
CA PHE A 424 -37.51 25.72 8.63
C PHE A 424 -36.03 26.01 8.39
N GLU A 425 -35.68 27.20 7.91
CA GLU A 425 -34.29 27.57 7.60
C GLU A 425 -33.38 27.50 8.84
N LYS A 426 -33.90 27.86 10.02
CA LYS A 426 -33.18 27.71 11.30
C LYS A 426 -32.93 26.25 11.68
N GLN A 427 -33.83 25.33 11.29
CA GLN A 427 -33.70 23.91 11.60
C GLN A 427 -32.88 23.14 10.55
N ALA A 428 -32.90 23.62 9.30
CA ALA A 428 -32.20 23.06 8.15
C ALA A 428 -30.70 23.41 8.08
N ASP A 429 -30.18 24.18 9.04
CA ASP A 429 -28.75 24.44 9.18
C ASP A 429 -28.02 23.23 9.78
N VAL A 430 -27.78 22.23 8.94
CA VAL A 430 -27.16 20.96 9.30
C VAL A 430 -25.78 20.88 8.65
N GLN A 431 -24.76 20.52 9.44
CA GLN A 431 -23.41 20.26 8.92
C GLN A 431 -23.39 18.96 8.12
N ASP A 432 -22.48 18.84 7.15
CA ASP A 432 -22.23 17.59 6.44
C ASP A 432 -22.04 16.46 7.44
N THR A 433 -22.73 15.34 7.19
CA THR A 433 -22.65 14.16 8.04
C THR A 433 -21.46 13.29 7.65
N GLU A 434 -20.99 12.43 8.56
CA GLU A 434 -19.96 11.44 8.22
C GLU A 434 -20.41 10.52 7.07
N LEU A 435 -21.72 10.25 6.93
CA LEU A 435 -22.26 9.50 5.81
C LEU A 435 -22.08 10.22 4.48
N ASP A 436 -22.18 11.56 4.45
CA ASP A 436 -21.99 12.33 3.21
C ASP A 436 -20.55 12.23 2.73
N ASP A 437 -19.58 12.24 3.64
CA ASP A 437 -18.17 12.00 3.32
C ASP A 437 -17.95 10.57 2.78
N VAL A 438 -18.51 9.57 3.45
CA VAL A 438 -18.40 8.17 3.02
C VAL A 438 -19.04 7.96 1.65
N ARG A 439 -20.24 8.52 1.41
CA ARG A 439 -20.94 8.45 0.12
C ARG A 439 -20.09 9.07 -0.98
N ARG A 440 -19.58 10.29 -0.77
CA ARG A 440 -18.74 10.99 -1.76
C ARG A 440 -17.50 10.19 -2.15
N GLU A 441 -16.86 9.52 -1.21
CA GLU A 441 -15.68 8.69 -1.50
C GLU A 441 -16.05 7.39 -2.21
N ILE A 442 -17.17 6.73 -1.85
CA ILE A 442 -17.67 5.54 -2.55
C ILE A 442 -18.05 5.89 -4.01
N ASP A 443 -18.69 7.03 -4.23
CA ASP A 443 -19.11 7.48 -5.56
C ASP A 443 -17.92 7.81 -6.49
N ARG A 444 -16.69 7.96 -5.96
CA ARG A 444 -15.48 8.15 -6.76
C ARG A 444 -15.00 6.87 -7.48
N GLY A 445 -15.53 5.69 -7.11
CA GLY A 445 -15.26 4.44 -7.81
C GLY A 445 -14.57 3.38 -6.95
N ASP A 446 -13.44 2.85 -7.42
CA ASP A 446 -12.72 1.74 -6.79
C ASP A 446 -12.16 2.15 -5.41
N VAL A 447 -12.77 1.66 -4.33
CA VAL A 447 -12.35 1.99 -2.95
C VAL A 447 -12.29 0.75 -2.04
N VAL A 448 -11.63 0.90 -0.89
CA VAL A 448 -11.66 -0.09 0.20
C VAL A 448 -12.27 0.56 1.43
N LEU A 449 -13.33 -0.04 1.96
CA LEU A 449 -14.01 0.44 3.16
C LEU A 449 -13.48 -0.30 4.38
N VAL A 450 -12.99 0.42 5.39
CA VAL A 450 -12.50 -0.15 6.65
C VAL A 450 -13.42 0.28 7.78
N GLU A 451 -13.95 -0.68 8.52
CA GLU A 451 -14.85 -0.48 9.66
C GLU A 451 -14.22 -1.10 10.91
N THR A 452 -14.15 -0.36 12.01
CA THR A 452 -13.80 -0.91 13.34
C THR A 452 -15.04 -1.09 14.20
N PHE A 453 -14.98 -2.06 15.11
CA PHE A 453 -16.02 -2.35 16.10
C PHE A 453 -15.43 -2.33 17.50
N ALA A 454 -16.13 -1.69 18.42
CA ALA A 454 -15.72 -1.58 19.82
C ALA A 454 -16.84 -2.02 20.76
N GLU A 455 -16.47 -2.62 21.90
CA GLU A 455 -17.39 -2.93 22.98
C GLU A 455 -17.73 -1.64 23.74
N LYS A 456 -18.93 -1.09 23.47
CA LYS A 456 -19.41 0.17 24.05
C LYS A 456 -20.52 -0.08 25.06
N GLY A 457 -20.57 0.73 26.10
CA GLY A 457 -21.68 0.71 27.06
C GLY A 457 -22.87 1.48 26.52
N VAL A 458 -24.06 0.87 26.49
CA VAL A 458 -25.31 1.51 26.11
C VAL A 458 -26.16 1.66 27.37
N ILE A 459 -26.40 2.91 27.76
CA ILE A 459 -27.16 3.26 28.97
C ILE A 459 -28.48 3.90 28.53
N ARG A 460 -29.61 3.23 28.74
CA ARG A 460 -30.94 3.78 28.49
C ARG A 460 -31.40 4.65 29.65
N THR A 461 -31.95 5.83 29.37
CA THR A 461 -32.54 6.72 30.37
C THR A 461 -33.89 7.25 29.89
N PRO A 462 -34.95 7.22 30.71
CA PRO A 462 -36.24 7.82 30.37
C PRO A 462 -36.26 9.37 30.51
N PHE A 463 -35.10 9.99 30.74
CA PHE A 463 -34.98 11.42 30.99
C PHE A 463 -35.30 12.25 29.74
N LYS A 464 -36.01 13.38 29.91
CA LYS A 464 -36.54 14.17 28.78
C LYS A 464 -35.71 15.40 28.41
N ASP A 465 -34.91 15.93 29.33
CA ASP A 465 -34.05 17.09 29.07
C ASP A 465 -32.71 16.65 28.44
N GLN A 466 -32.62 16.75 27.12
CA GLN A 466 -31.46 16.33 26.34
C GLN A 466 -30.20 17.17 26.63
N ASP A 467 -30.34 18.46 26.92
CA ASP A 467 -29.21 19.38 27.10
C ASP A 467 -28.56 19.19 28.46
N GLN A 468 -29.36 18.95 29.50
CA GLN A 468 -28.84 18.52 30.79
C GLN A 468 -28.19 17.13 30.68
N LEU A 469 -28.82 16.19 29.99
CA LEU A 469 -28.29 14.84 29.81
C LEU A 469 -26.94 14.85 29.09
N LYS A 470 -26.83 15.56 27.97
CA LYS A 470 -25.58 15.71 27.21
C LYS A 470 -24.47 16.29 28.08
N ARG A 471 -24.74 17.38 28.81
CA ARG A 471 -23.73 18.01 29.67
C ARG A 471 -23.17 17.05 30.73
N VAL A 472 -24.05 16.31 31.42
CA VAL A 472 -23.63 15.37 32.47
C VAL A 472 -22.93 14.15 31.87
N ALA A 473 -23.52 13.53 30.85
CA ALA A 473 -22.98 12.33 30.21
C ALA A 473 -21.60 12.60 29.57
N THR A 474 -21.47 13.67 28.79
CA THR A 474 -20.20 14.03 28.14
C THR A 474 -19.15 14.46 29.18
N GLY A 475 -19.55 15.17 30.25
CA GLY A 475 -18.67 15.49 31.37
C GLY A 475 -18.12 14.25 32.10
N ALA A 476 -18.87 13.15 32.10
CA ALA A 476 -18.45 11.85 32.62
C ALA A 476 -17.66 11.00 31.59
N GLY A 477 -17.51 11.48 30.36
CA GLY A 477 -16.77 10.83 29.29
C GLY A 477 -17.62 9.94 28.37
N ALA A 478 -18.94 10.16 28.28
CA ALA A 478 -19.77 9.53 27.25
C ALA A 478 -19.43 10.07 25.85
N GLU A 479 -19.51 9.22 24.83
CA GLU A 479 -19.21 9.56 23.43
C GLU A 479 -20.38 10.28 22.76
N LYS A 480 -21.58 9.71 22.85
CA LYS A 480 -22.78 10.25 22.19
C LYS A 480 -24.01 10.05 23.09
N VAL A 481 -24.95 10.99 22.99
CA VAL A 481 -26.32 10.85 23.52
C VAL A 481 -27.26 10.86 22.34
N VAL A 482 -27.96 9.75 22.13
CA VAL A 482 -28.80 9.49 20.97
C VAL A 482 -30.22 9.16 21.39
N GLU A 483 -31.20 9.35 20.51
CA GLU A 483 -32.54 8.84 20.76
C GLU A 483 -32.56 7.30 20.74
N PRO A 484 -33.54 6.63 21.36
CA PRO A 484 -33.59 5.17 21.36
C PRO A 484 -33.80 4.61 19.95
N ALA A 485 -33.20 3.45 19.68
CA ALA A 485 -33.33 2.79 18.38
C ALA A 485 -34.76 2.29 18.10
N GLU A 486 -35.52 1.92 19.15
CA GLU A 486 -36.90 1.44 19.05
C GLU A 486 -37.90 2.59 18.82
N GLU A 487 -38.68 2.49 17.76
CA GLU A 487 -39.70 3.48 17.39
C GLU A 487 -40.80 3.53 18.48
N GLY A 488 -40.96 4.69 19.12
CA GLY A 488 -41.90 4.89 20.23
C GLY A 488 -41.33 4.67 21.64
N ALA A 489 -40.05 4.33 21.78
CA ALA A 489 -39.41 4.30 23.10
C ALA A 489 -39.15 5.72 23.64
N GLU A 490 -39.62 5.99 24.87
CA GLU A 490 -39.40 7.28 25.53
C GLU A 490 -37.99 7.37 26.15
N GLY A 491 -37.31 8.50 25.96
CA GLY A 491 -36.01 8.79 26.60
C GLY A 491 -34.84 8.92 25.63
N PHE A 492 -33.64 8.58 26.08
CA PHE A 492 -32.39 8.61 25.31
C PHE A 492 -31.48 7.42 25.64
N GLU A 493 -30.59 7.09 24.72
CA GLU A 493 -29.47 6.17 24.91
C GLU A 493 -28.16 6.96 25.02
N VAL A 494 -27.39 6.69 26.07
CA VAL A 494 -26.05 7.25 26.28
C VAL A 494 -25.03 6.18 25.93
N ILE A 495 -24.20 6.47 24.93
CA ILE A 495 -23.13 5.59 24.48
C ILE A 495 -21.85 5.96 25.23
N ALA A 496 -21.36 5.05 26.05
CA ALA A 496 -20.12 5.17 26.80
C ALA A 496 -18.97 4.41 26.11
N PRO A 497 -17.74 4.95 26.11
CA PRO A 497 -16.58 4.27 25.57
C PRO A 497 -16.28 2.96 26.31
N PRO A 498 -15.44 2.08 25.74
CA PRO A 498 -15.02 0.83 26.39
C PRO A 498 -14.54 1.08 27.84
N GLY A 499 -15.10 0.33 28.79
CA GLY A 499 -14.75 0.41 30.21
C GLY A 499 -15.25 1.65 30.97
N LYS A 500 -16.04 2.54 30.33
CA LYS A 500 -16.57 3.78 30.95
C LYS A 500 -18.05 3.75 31.30
N ALA A 501 -18.75 2.66 30.97
CA ALA A 501 -20.19 2.50 31.20
C ALA A 501 -20.59 2.76 32.66
N ASP A 502 -19.91 2.13 33.62
CA ASP A 502 -20.21 2.26 35.05
C ASP A 502 -19.98 3.68 35.56
N ALA A 503 -18.89 4.32 35.12
CA ALA A 503 -18.56 5.69 35.50
C ALA A 503 -19.60 6.70 34.97
N VAL A 504 -20.04 6.53 33.73
CA VAL A 504 -21.10 7.36 33.13
C VAL A 504 -22.43 7.11 33.84
N ALA A 505 -22.79 5.85 34.08
CA ALA A 505 -24.02 5.51 34.81
C ALA A 505 -24.05 6.11 36.22
N GLN A 506 -22.92 6.07 36.94
CA GLN A 506 -22.79 6.67 38.26
C GLN A 506 -22.93 8.20 38.20
N ALA A 507 -22.29 8.86 37.24
CA ALA A 507 -22.41 10.32 37.09
C ALA A 507 -23.84 10.77 36.76
N LEU A 508 -24.57 9.99 35.95
CA LEU A 508 -25.99 10.22 35.69
C LEU A 508 -26.81 10.09 36.99
N ALA A 509 -26.56 9.03 37.77
CA ALA A 509 -27.24 8.81 39.04
C ALA A 509 -26.96 9.93 40.05
N ASP A 510 -25.71 10.39 40.16
CA ASP A 510 -25.30 11.49 41.04
C ASP A 510 -25.97 12.83 40.66
N ALA A 511 -26.16 13.06 39.35
CA ALA A 511 -26.93 14.18 38.82
C ALA A 511 -28.46 14.01 38.94
N LYS A 512 -28.93 12.94 39.60
CA LYS A 512 -30.33 12.57 39.76
C LYS A 512 -31.06 12.29 38.44
N ILE A 513 -30.33 11.87 37.41
CA ILE A 513 -30.88 11.42 36.14
C ILE A 513 -31.17 9.91 36.26
N PRO A 514 -32.41 9.45 36.01
CA PRO A 514 -32.77 8.04 36.14
C PRO A 514 -32.03 7.18 35.10
N VAL A 515 -31.39 6.11 35.56
CA VAL A 515 -30.76 5.10 34.70
C VAL A 515 -31.69 3.90 34.58
N GLY A 516 -32.09 3.56 33.36
CA GLY A 516 -33.02 2.47 33.06
C GLY A 516 -32.32 1.12 32.93
N SER A 517 -31.55 0.92 31.85
CA SER A 517 -30.74 -0.29 31.63
C SER A 517 -29.34 0.10 31.19
N SER A 518 -28.34 -0.71 31.56
CA SER A 518 -26.96 -0.56 31.12
C SER A 518 -26.46 -1.92 30.62
N GLU A 519 -26.00 -1.96 29.37
CA GLU A 519 -25.50 -3.18 28.71
C GLU A 519 -24.27 -2.86 27.87
N VAL A 520 -23.37 -3.83 27.72
CA VAL A 520 -22.22 -3.70 26.82
C VAL A 520 -22.59 -4.33 25.48
N LYS A 521 -22.45 -3.57 24.39
CA LYS A 521 -22.75 -4.00 23.02
C LYS A 521 -21.53 -3.74 22.13
N THR A 522 -21.23 -4.69 21.26
CA THR A 522 -20.26 -4.47 20.17
C THR A 522 -20.93 -3.58 19.13
N LEU A 523 -20.50 -2.33 19.05
CA LEU A 523 -21.06 -1.34 18.15
C LEU A 523 -20.03 -0.91 17.09
N PRO A 524 -20.50 -0.53 15.90
CA PRO A 524 -19.73 0.29 14.97
C PRO A 524 -19.00 1.43 15.69
N ASP A 525 -17.69 1.54 15.49
CA ASP A 525 -16.87 2.59 16.11
C ASP A 525 -16.45 3.63 15.07
N LYS A 526 -15.50 3.30 14.20
CA LYS A 526 -15.01 4.19 13.15
C LYS A 526 -15.23 3.57 11.79
N ILE A 527 -15.25 4.42 10.78
CA ILE A 527 -15.21 4.03 9.38
C ILE A 527 -14.15 4.88 8.67
N LYS A 528 -13.44 4.27 7.72
CA LYS A 528 -12.51 4.98 6.84
C LYS A 528 -12.67 4.42 5.45
N VAL A 529 -12.89 5.29 4.48
CA VAL A 529 -12.78 4.95 3.06
C VAL A 529 -11.33 5.19 2.65
N ILE A 530 -10.72 4.16 2.07
CA ILE A 530 -9.41 4.24 1.43
C ILE A 530 -9.66 4.37 -0.07
N SER A 531 -9.30 5.54 -0.60
CA SER A 531 -9.54 5.91 -1.99
C SER A 531 -8.62 5.17 -2.96
N PHE A 532 -8.99 5.18 -4.24
CA PHE A 532 -8.15 4.68 -5.32
C PHE A 532 -6.74 5.29 -5.32
N ASP A 533 -6.64 6.61 -5.10
CA ASP A 533 -5.37 7.34 -5.12
C ASP A 533 -4.44 6.98 -3.94
N GLU A 534 -5.00 6.55 -2.82
CA GLU A 534 -4.23 6.04 -1.68
C GLU A 534 -3.68 4.63 -1.94
N VAL A 535 -4.44 3.78 -2.63
CA VAL A 535 -4.03 2.41 -3.01
C VAL A 535 -3.08 2.41 -4.21
N TRP A 536 -3.29 3.34 -5.16
CA TRP A 536 -2.54 3.45 -6.42
C TRP A 536 -1.92 4.83 -6.55
N VAL A 537 -0.80 5.06 -5.87
CA VAL A 537 -0.15 6.37 -5.83
C VAL A 537 0.46 6.74 -7.18
N HIS A 538 0.45 8.02 -7.53
CA HIS A 538 1.06 8.48 -8.77
C HIS A 538 2.56 8.17 -8.80
N ASN A 539 3.04 7.68 -9.95
CA ASN A 539 4.46 7.47 -10.18
C ASN A 539 5.13 8.81 -10.52
N PRO A 540 6.02 9.36 -9.67
CA PRO A 540 6.58 10.69 -9.85
C PRO A 540 7.60 10.79 -10.99
N ASN A 541 8.02 9.66 -11.58
CA ASN A 541 9.03 9.62 -12.64
C ASN A 541 8.57 8.72 -13.82
N PRO A 542 7.55 9.15 -14.59
CA PRO A 542 7.05 8.39 -15.73
C PRO A 542 7.94 8.53 -16.99
N GLU A 543 9.09 9.21 -16.92
CA GLU A 543 9.79 9.68 -18.13
C GLU A 543 10.34 8.57 -19.03
N GLY A 544 9.77 8.48 -20.23
CA GLY A 544 10.47 8.11 -21.47
C GLY A 544 10.54 6.63 -21.81
N LEU A 545 9.90 5.75 -21.05
CA LEU A 545 9.82 4.31 -21.31
C LEU A 545 8.37 3.88 -21.28
N ASP A 546 7.82 3.48 -22.43
CA ASP A 546 6.41 3.11 -22.63
C ASP A 546 5.92 1.97 -21.69
N ASP A 547 6.84 1.25 -21.04
CA ASP A 547 6.57 0.10 -20.16
C ASP A 547 6.52 0.43 -18.65
N VAL A 548 6.67 1.70 -18.22
CA VAL A 548 6.61 2.08 -16.80
C VAL A 548 5.18 2.47 -16.41
N PRO A 549 4.56 1.85 -15.39
CA PRO A 549 3.20 2.19 -15.00
C PRO A 549 3.10 3.59 -14.39
N ASP A 550 2.06 4.34 -14.77
CA ASP A 550 1.74 5.69 -14.26
C ASP A 550 1.43 5.73 -12.77
N ARG A 551 1.11 4.58 -12.17
CA ARG A 551 0.75 4.44 -10.76
C ARG A 551 1.44 3.23 -10.12
N LEU A 552 1.87 3.41 -8.88
CA LEU A 552 2.49 2.38 -8.05
C LEU A 552 1.48 1.85 -7.04
N PHE A 553 1.48 0.54 -6.82
CA PHE A 553 0.60 -0.09 -5.84
C PHE A 553 1.14 0.09 -4.41
N ALA A 554 0.39 0.83 -3.59
CA ALA A 554 0.64 1.12 -2.18
C ALA A 554 -0.45 0.58 -1.24
N GLY A 555 -1.24 -0.40 -1.70
CA GLY A 555 -2.41 -0.90 -0.97
C GLY A 555 -2.12 -1.37 0.45
N GLU A 556 -1.00 -2.06 0.70
CA GLU A 556 -0.67 -2.53 2.05
C GLU A 556 -0.45 -1.36 3.01
N THR A 557 0.30 -0.35 2.57
CA THR A 557 0.55 0.87 3.33
C THR A 557 -0.72 1.66 3.59
N ALA A 558 -1.60 1.76 2.59
CA ALA A 558 -2.87 2.45 2.71
C ALA A 558 -3.77 1.78 3.78
N VAL A 559 -3.94 0.46 3.70
CA VAL A 559 -4.76 -0.30 4.66
C VAL A 559 -4.16 -0.28 6.07
N SER A 560 -2.85 -0.53 6.20
CA SER A 560 -2.19 -0.54 7.51
C SER A 560 -2.20 0.82 8.19
N SER A 561 -1.95 1.91 7.44
CA SER A 561 -1.94 3.26 8.03
C SER A 561 -3.36 3.71 8.43
N ALA A 562 -4.38 3.38 7.64
CA ALA A 562 -5.78 3.60 8.01
C ALA A 562 -6.14 2.86 9.31
N LEU A 563 -5.82 1.56 9.41
CA LEU A 563 -6.10 0.77 10.60
C LEU A 563 -5.36 1.30 11.83
N LEU A 564 -4.07 1.64 11.71
CA LEU A 564 -3.29 2.21 12.80
C LEU A 564 -3.93 3.50 13.33
N GLY A 565 -4.35 4.40 12.45
CA GLY A 565 -5.02 5.65 12.82
C GLY A 565 -6.41 5.45 13.42
N MET A 566 -7.13 4.40 13.02
CA MET A 566 -8.43 4.06 13.59
C MET A 566 -8.30 3.44 14.98
N VAL A 567 -7.32 2.55 15.20
CA VAL A 567 -7.12 1.82 16.46
C VAL A 567 -6.48 2.70 17.54
N TYR A 568 -5.44 3.47 17.20
CA TYR A 568 -4.70 4.26 18.19
C TYR A 568 -5.21 5.70 18.27
N ALA A 569 -6.05 5.99 19.27
CA ALA A 569 -6.59 7.33 19.50
C ALA A 569 -5.52 8.39 19.85
N LYS A 570 -4.46 8.00 20.58
CA LYS A 570 -3.30 8.87 20.86
C LYS A 570 -2.05 8.33 20.19
N ARG A 571 -1.26 9.23 19.59
CA ARG A 571 -0.09 8.87 18.76
C ARG A 571 1.15 9.63 19.20
N PRO A 572 2.37 9.09 19.08
CA PRO A 572 3.57 9.87 19.39
C PRO A 572 3.70 11.02 18.38
N ALA A 573 4.11 12.19 18.86
CA ALA A 573 4.36 13.37 18.04
C ALA A 573 5.86 13.58 17.84
N ILE A 574 6.27 13.81 16.61
CA ILE A 574 7.63 14.13 16.21
C ILE A 574 7.67 15.62 15.87
N LEU A 575 8.48 16.37 16.62
CA LEU A 575 8.70 17.79 16.41
C LEU A 575 10.09 17.96 15.78
N PHE A 576 10.13 18.39 14.52
CA PHE A 576 11.36 18.77 13.83
C PHE A 576 11.79 20.13 14.35
N VAL A 577 12.84 20.16 15.17
CA VAL A 577 13.35 21.36 15.82
C VAL A 577 14.36 22.04 14.91
N THR A 578 14.05 23.26 14.49
CA THR A 578 14.88 24.07 13.59
C THR A 578 15.06 25.47 14.13
N SER A 579 16.08 26.17 13.64
CA SER A 579 16.35 27.57 13.97
C SER A 579 16.44 28.41 12.71
N GLY A 580 15.34 29.07 12.35
CA GLY A 580 15.24 29.88 11.14
C GLY A 580 15.16 29.04 9.86
N GLY A 581 14.78 29.70 8.76
CA GLY A 581 14.54 29.04 7.46
C GLY A 581 13.08 28.60 7.25
N PRO A 582 12.76 28.07 6.05
CA PRO A 582 11.42 27.56 5.74
C PRO A 582 11.12 26.27 6.52
N ALA A 583 9.84 25.91 6.61
CA ALA A 583 9.39 24.65 7.20
C ALA A 583 10.11 23.46 6.57
N THR A 584 10.56 22.50 7.38
CA THR A 584 11.34 21.36 6.87
C THR A 584 10.46 20.20 6.43
N THR A 585 9.21 20.15 6.91
CA THR A 585 8.26 19.04 6.66
C THR A 585 7.08 19.41 5.75
N GLY A 586 7.00 20.67 5.30
CA GLY A 586 5.87 21.23 4.54
C GLY A 586 6.17 21.59 3.08
N MET A 587 5.09 21.73 2.28
CA MET A 587 5.13 22.32 0.94
C MET A 587 5.36 23.84 1.01
N PRO A 588 6.07 24.46 0.04
CA PRO A 588 6.07 25.91 -0.08
C PRO A 588 4.67 26.45 -0.43
N PRO A 589 4.31 27.67 -0.02
CA PRO A 589 3.03 28.27 -0.38
C PRO A 589 2.95 28.56 -1.90
N MET A 590 2.13 27.77 -2.60
CA MET A 590 1.59 27.90 -3.98
C MET A 590 2.57 28.08 -5.18
N PRO A 591 2.34 27.36 -6.32
CA PRO A 591 3.08 27.58 -7.56
C PRO A 591 2.67 28.92 -8.22
N GLY A 592 3.62 29.84 -8.42
CA GLY A 592 3.36 31.08 -9.19
C GLY A 592 4.11 32.33 -8.72
N MET A 593 4.71 32.33 -7.53
CA MET A 593 5.65 33.38 -7.15
C MET A 593 7.02 33.13 -7.80
N MET A 594 7.56 34.15 -8.47
CA MET A 594 8.92 34.21 -9.00
C MET A 594 9.94 34.07 -7.85
N GLY A 595 10.26 32.83 -7.52
CA GLY A 595 11.12 32.44 -6.43
C GLY A 595 10.76 31.00 -6.10
N GLY A 596 11.37 30.04 -6.79
CA GLY A 596 11.10 28.62 -6.59
C GLY A 596 11.21 28.26 -5.11
N GLY A 597 10.06 28.12 -4.45
CA GLY A 597 10.02 27.73 -3.05
C GLY A 597 10.68 26.36 -2.94
N MET A 598 11.79 26.27 -2.21
CA MET A 598 12.44 24.97 -1.98
C MET A 598 11.46 24.10 -1.19
N ARG A 599 11.20 22.88 -1.67
CA ARG A 599 10.53 21.84 -0.88
C ARG A 599 11.29 21.67 0.44
N GLY A 600 10.57 21.45 1.55
CA GLY A 600 11.20 21.12 2.83
C GLY A 600 12.11 19.89 2.68
N ALA A 601 13.26 19.89 3.35
CA ALA A 601 14.26 18.85 3.19
C ALA A 601 13.83 17.45 3.69
N TYR A 602 12.74 17.37 4.47
CA TYR A 602 12.22 16.16 5.10
C TYR A 602 10.72 15.97 4.83
N MET A 603 10.18 16.51 3.73
CA MET A 603 8.75 16.46 3.42
C MET A 603 8.27 15.03 3.17
N GLU A 604 8.95 14.27 2.30
CA GLU A 604 8.64 12.87 2.03
C GLU A 604 8.93 12.00 3.28
N MET A 605 9.95 12.34 4.07
CA MET A 605 10.22 11.68 5.35
C MET A 605 9.12 11.93 6.39
N ALA A 606 8.56 13.14 6.43
CA ALA A 606 7.44 13.47 7.29
C ALA A 606 6.19 12.66 6.88
N ASP A 607 5.91 12.53 5.59
CA ASP A 607 4.83 11.67 5.09
C ASP A 607 5.07 10.20 5.44
N ARG A 608 6.32 9.74 5.39
CA ARG A 608 6.73 8.41 5.82
C ARG A 608 6.41 8.16 7.29
N LEU A 609 6.73 9.12 8.15
CA LEU A 609 6.44 9.06 9.59
C LEU A 609 4.94 9.14 9.88
N ARG A 610 4.18 9.98 9.17
CA ARG A 610 2.71 10.02 9.27
C ARG A 610 2.08 8.67 8.94
N LYS A 611 2.55 8.01 7.86
CA LYS A 611 2.13 6.64 7.50
C LYS A 611 2.55 5.59 8.54
N ALA A 612 3.61 5.84 9.29
CA ALA A 612 4.04 5.05 10.44
C ALA A 612 3.32 5.41 11.76
N ASN A 613 2.20 6.15 11.68
CA ASN A 613 1.34 6.52 12.79
C ASN A 613 1.92 7.56 13.77
N PHE A 614 2.78 8.45 13.28
CA PHE A 614 3.25 9.62 14.02
C PHE A 614 2.45 10.89 13.66
N ILE A 615 2.29 11.78 14.63
CA ILE A 615 1.99 13.19 14.34
C ILE A 615 3.32 13.87 14.01
N VAL A 616 3.39 14.68 12.95
CA VAL A 616 4.64 15.33 12.52
C VAL A 616 4.40 16.82 12.32
N GLU A 617 5.13 17.63 13.08
CA GLU A 617 5.09 19.09 13.05
C GLU A 617 6.51 19.68 13.07
N ASP A 618 6.67 20.90 12.54
CA ASP A 618 7.88 21.70 12.67
C ASP A 618 7.80 22.58 13.93
N TRP A 619 8.89 22.63 14.71
CA TRP A 619 9.08 23.62 15.77
C TRP A 619 10.26 24.52 15.42
N ASN A 620 9.96 25.69 14.87
CA ASN A 620 10.95 26.72 14.58
C ASN A 620 11.21 27.54 15.85
N ILE A 621 12.38 27.37 16.45
CA ILE A 621 12.74 27.99 17.72
C ILE A 621 13.10 29.47 17.54
N GLY A 622 12.66 30.29 18.49
CA GLY A 622 12.84 31.75 18.50
C GLY A 622 12.46 32.33 19.86
N PRO A 623 12.67 33.63 20.10
CA PRO A 623 12.54 34.25 21.43
C PRO A 623 11.18 34.02 22.11
N ASP A 624 10.11 33.96 21.33
CA ASP A 624 8.72 33.78 21.81
C ASP A 624 8.11 32.43 21.35
N ALA A 625 8.93 31.51 20.83
CA ALA A 625 8.42 30.27 20.23
C ALA A 625 8.22 29.18 21.31
N GLU A 626 6.97 28.99 21.72
CA GLU A 626 6.59 27.88 22.59
C GLU A 626 6.66 26.53 21.85
N MET A 627 6.93 25.46 22.60
CA MET A 627 6.93 24.10 22.06
C MET A 627 5.51 23.70 21.65
N PRO A 628 5.28 23.24 20.41
CA PRO A 628 3.96 22.79 19.97
C PRO A 628 3.35 21.69 20.85
N GLU A 629 2.04 21.74 21.03
CA GLU A 629 1.23 20.72 21.72
C GLU A 629 0.21 20.12 20.74
N PRO A 630 0.62 19.17 19.89
CA PRO A 630 -0.28 18.60 18.90
C PRO A 630 -1.45 17.87 19.56
N GLU A 631 -2.65 18.07 19.00
CA GLU A 631 -3.84 17.38 19.48
C GLU A 631 -3.66 15.87 19.39
N ASN A 632 -4.13 15.13 20.41
CA ASN A 632 -4.03 13.67 20.48
C ASN A 632 -2.59 13.11 20.55
N ALA A 633 -1.59 13.95 20.87
CA ALA A 633 -0.23 13.48 21.15
C ALA A 633 -0.18 12.67 22.46
N SER A 634 0.39 11.46 22.38
CA SER A 634 0.69 10.62 23.56
C SER A 634 1.98 11.04 24.26
N LYS A 635 2.96 11.53 23.48
CA LYS A 635 4.27 12.02 23.92
C LYS A 635 4.90 12.85 22.80
N ARG A 636 5.82 13.75 23.14
CA ARG A 636 6.61 14.54 22.18
C ARG A 636 8.02 13.98 22.04
N ILE A 637 8.48 13.83 20.81
CA ILE A 637 9.82 13.36 20.42
C ILE A 637 10.46 14.51 19.65
N LEU A 638 11.66 14.91 20.08
CA LEU A 638 12.36 16.05 19.48
C LEU A 638 13.39 15.54 18.47
N VAL A 639 13.30 15.99 17.22
CA VAL A 639 14.32 15.74 16.19
C VAL A 639 15.08 17.04 16.00
N LEU A 640 16.30 17.12 16.51
CA LEU A 640 17.15 18.31 16.33
C LEU A 640 17.85 18.19 14.99
N VAL A 641 17.53 19.14 14.11
CA VAL A 641 18.07 19.22 12.75
C VAL A 641 19.15 20.32 12.73
N PRO A 642 20.29 20.07 12.07
CA PRO A 642 21.28 21.12 11.89
C PRO A 642 20.71 22.32 11.13
N PRO A 643 21.21 23.53 11.39
CA PRO A 643 20.79 24.71 10.67
C PRO A 643 21.06 24.58 9.16
N PRO A 644 20.20 25.12 8.28
CA PRO A 644 20.37 24.96 6.85
C PRO A 644 21.67 25.62 6.34
N PRO A 645 22.24 25.14 5.22
CA PRO A 645 23.41 25.76 4.61
C PRO A 645 23.13 27.23 4.25
N GLN A 646 24.11 28.10 4.48
CA GLN A 646 24.01 29.53 4.16
C GLN A 646 24.75 29.89 2.88
N ASN A 647 24.20 30.85 2.14
CA ASN A 647 24.92 31.46 1.03
C ASN A 647 26.12 32.27 1.60
N PRO A 648 27.36 32.03 1.16
CA PRO A 648 28.53 32.76 1.64
C PRO A 648 28.44 34.27 1.44
N GLN A 649 27.59 34.75 0.52
CA GLN A 649 27.35 36.16 0.24
C GLN A 649 26.30 36.81 1.18
N MET A 650 25.42 36.01 1.81
CA MET A 650 24.43 36.47 2.79
C MET A 650 24.63 35.72 4.11
N ARG A 651 25.71 36.05 4.82
CA ARG A 651 26.04 35.44 6.11
C ARG A 651 25.18 36.07 7.20
N MET A 652 24.24 35.31 7.74
CA MET A 652 23.63 35.63 9.03
C MET A 652 24.51 35.04 10.14
N PRO A 653 24.54 35.62 11.35
CA PRO A 653 25.19 34.97 12.49
C PRO A 653 24.63 33.55 12.65
N PRO A 654 25.49 32.53 12.86
CA PRO A 654 25.00 31.18 13.07
C PRO A 654 24.15 31.13 14.35
N PRO A 655 23.10 30.30 14.38
CA PRO A 655 22.29 30.16 15.57
C PRO A 655 23.13 29.64 16.72
N THR A 656 22.91 30.19 17.90
CA THR A 656 23.66 29.88 19.12
C THR A 656 23.03 28.70 19.86
N GLU A 657 23.79 28.07 20.77
CA GLU A 657 23.26 27.07 21.70
C GLU A 657 22.06 27.63 22.50
N GLU A 658 22.07 28.94 22.81
CA GLU A 658 20.96 29.61 23.51
C GLU A 658 19.64 29.55 22.75
N ALA A 659 19.65 29.63 21.41
CA ALA A 659 18.43 29.47 20.62
C ALA A 659 17.80 28.07 20.78
N TYR A 660 18.64 27.05 20.94
CA TYR A 660 18.23 25.66 21.18
C TYR A 660 17.98 25.34 22.65
N ARG A 661 18.18 26.29 23.58
CA ARG A 661 18.06 26.06 25.03
C ARG A 661 16.73 25.39 25.42
N PRO A 662 15.55 25.80 24.92
CA PRO A 662 14.29 25.14 25.27
C PRO A 662 14.26 23.65 24.90
N ALA A 663 14.74 23.29 23.71
CA ALA A 663 14.81 21.91 23.26
C ALA A 663 15.90 21.12 24.02
N ILE A 664 17.08 21.71 24.22
CA ILE A 664 18.18 21.12 25.00
C ILE A 664 17.74 20.82 26.42
N ASP A 665 17.05 21.74 27.08
CA ASP A 665 16.60 21.59 28.47
C ASP A 665 15.49 20.53 28.57
N ALA A 666 14.56 20.48 27.62
CA ALA A 666 13.56 19.41 27.54
C ALA A 666 14.21 18.03 27.40
N ILE A 667 15.24 17.91 26.55
CA ILE A 667 15.98 16.65 26.35
C ILE A 667 16.78 16.30 27.60
N LYS A 668 17.47 17.26 28.22
CA LYS A 668 18.18 17.04 29.48
C LYS A 668 17.21 16.61 30.60
N GLY A 669 15.99 17.13 30.59
CA GLY A 669 14.90 16.76 31.50
C GLY A 669 14.25 15.39 31.24
N GLY A 670 14.60 14.69 30.15
CA GLY A 670 14.15 13.33 29.88
C GLY A 670 13.29 13.16 28.62
N ALA A 671 13.06 14.20 27.83
CA ALA A 671 12.31 14.08 26.57
C ALA A 671 13.04 13.14 25.57
N PRO A 672 12.36 12.17 24.94
CA PRO A 672 12.98 11.33 23.93
C PRO A 672 13.37 12.16 22.70
N ALA A 673 14.50 11.83 22.07
CA ALA A 673 15.04 12.65 21.00
C ALA A 673 15.87 11.90 19.97
N ILE A 674 15.98 12.49 18.78
CA ILE A 674 16.97 12.16 17.77
C ILE A 674 17.83 13.40 17.53
N LEU A 675 19.15 13.26 17.66
CA LEU A 675 20.08 14.34 17.37
C LEU A 675 20.77 14.04 16.05
N LEU A 676 20.59 14.93 15.07
CA LEU A 676 21.29 14.87 13.80
C LEU A 676 22.49 15.82 13.85
N GLY A 677 23.65 15.33 13.43
CA GLY A 677 24.89 16.08 13.32
C GLY A 677 25.45 16.02 11.91
N GLU A 678 26.43 16.87 11.62
CA GLU A 678 27.11 16.96 10.33
C GLU A 678 28.39 17.79 10.48
N PRO A 679 29.36 17.66 9.56
CA PRO A 679 30.58 18.47 9.59
C PRO A 679 30.30 19.92 9.19
N ALA A 680 30.91 20.86 9.88
CA ALA A 680 30.90 22.27 9.47
C ALA A 680 31.73 22.45 8.19
N THR A 681 31.20 23.20 7.22
CA THR A 681 31.90 23.49 5.94
C THR A 681 31.87 24.99 5.63
N MET A 682 32.36 25.39 4.45
CA MET A 682 32.23 26.78 4.00
C MET A 682 30.76 27.22 3.84
N PHE A 683 29.86 26.27 3.54
CA PHE A 683 28.43 26.52 3.33
C PHE A 683 27.58 26.03 4.50
N GLN A 684 28.02 24.95 5.16
CA GLN A 684 27.31 24.30 6.24
C GLN A 684 27.71 24.90 7.59
N GLN A 685 26.72 25.33 8.35
CA GLN A 685 26.95 25.98 9.64
C GLN A 685 27.32 24.96 10.72
N PRO A 686 28.05 25.35 11.79
CA PRO A 686 28.32 24.47 12.92
C PRO A 686 27.05 24.03 13.64
N VAL A 687 27.06 22.81 14.19
CA VAL A 687 25.95 22.22 14.96
C VAL A 687 25.84 22.91 16.34
N PRO A 688 24.78 23.71 16.62
CA PRO A 688 24.72 24.54 17.84
C PRO A 688 24.55 23.75 19.14
N TYR A 689 24.10 22.50 19.04
CA TYR A 689 23.83 21.59 20.14
C TYR A 689 24.85 20.45 20.23
N GLU A 690 26.05 20.60 19.66
CA GLU A 690 27.13 19.61 19.71
C GLU A 690 27.41 19.11 21.14
N GLY A 691 27.46 20.02 22.12
CA GLY A 691 27.68 19.66 23.53
C GLY A 691 26.60 18.77 24.15
N LEU A 692 25.42 18.65 23.53
CA LEU A 692 24.38 17.73 23.98
C LEU A 692 24.75 16.26 23.72
N PHE A 693 25.51 15.95 22.66
CA PHE A 693 26.00 14.59 22.40
C PHE A 693 26.85 14.08 23.57
N GLU A 694 27.72 14.95 24.09
CA GLU A 694 28.63 14.65 25.20
C GLU A 694 27.89 14.33 26.52
N THR A 695 26.67 14.87 26.69
CA THR A 695 25.78 14.58 27.83
C THR A 695 25.29 13.12 27.82
N PHE A 696 25.30 12.47 26.65
CA PHE A 696 24.96 11.06 26.47
C PHE A 696 26.19 10.15 26.38
N GLY A 697 27.37 10.67 26.73
CA GLY A 697 28.62 9.90 26.69
C GLY A 697 29.13 9.61 25.28
N VAL A 698 28.66 10.36 24.29
CA VAL A 698 29.07 10.23 22.89
C VAL A 698 29.76 11.51 22.44
N GLN A 699 30.97 11.38 21.94
CA GLN A 699 31.75 12.48 21.39
C GLN A 699 31.58 12.53 19.87
N PRO A 700 31.00 13.60 19.30
CA PRO A 700 30.98 13.79 17.87
C PRO A 700 32.37 14.21 17.37
N LYS A 701 32.75 13.76 16.18
CA LYS A 701 33.96 14.20 15.47
C LYS A 701 33.56 15.04 14.25
N PHE A 702 32.85 16.14 14.45
CA PHE A 702 32.41 17.03 13.36
C PHE A 702 33.56 17.75 12.62
N ASN A 703 34.80 17.52 13.07
CA ASN A 703 36.02 17.92 12.38
C ASN A 703 36.56 16.86 11.41
N ALA A 704 35.84 15.74 11.20
CA ALA A 704 36.23 14.67 10.29
C ALA A 704 35.02 14.16 9.49
N VAL A 705 35.29 13.59 8.31
CA VAL A 705 34.28 13.06 7.39
C VAL A 705 34.63 11.62 7.01
N ALA A 706 33.69 10.70 7.20
CA ALA A 706 33.81 9.33 6.76
C ALA A 706 33.89 9.26 5.22
N VAL A 707 34.90 8.55 4.72
CA VAL A 707 35.12 8.35 3.29
C VAL A 707 35.32 6.87 2.96
N HIS A 708 34.96 6.52 1.73
CA HIS A 708 35.16 5.20 1.15
C HIS A 708 36.02 5.30 -0.13
N SER A 709 37.14 4.59 -0.17
CA SER A 709 38.01 4.48 -1.34
C SER A 709 37.58 3.34 -2.25
N VAL A 710 37.50 3.61 -3.55
CA VAL A 710 37.30 2.59 -4.58
C VAL A 710 38.35 2.72 -5.66
N VAL A 711 38.74 1.58 -6.23
CA VAL A 711 39.60 1.54 -7.42
C VAL A 711 38.76 1.93 -8.64
N VAL A 712 39.09 3.05 -9.27
CA VAL A 712 38.29 3.64 -10.36
C VAL A 712 38.79 3.28 -11.76
N ASP A 713 39.94 2.61 -11.89
CA ASP A 713 40.45 2.16 -13.18
C ASP A 713 41.34 0.91 -13.14
N ALA A 714 41.65 0.38 -14.33
CA ALA A 714 42.51 -0.78 -14.52
C ALA A 714 43.99 -0.52 -14.14
N ALA A 715 44.39 0.74 -13.94
CA ALA A 715 45.73 1.11 -13.46
C ALA A 715 45.82 1.06 -11.93
N GLY A 716 44.72 0.74 -11.23
CA GLY A 716 44.68 0.66 -9.78
C GLY A 716 44.58 2.02 -9.10
N ARG A 717 44.18 3.09 -9.81
CA ARG A 717 43.99 4.40 -9.17
C ARG A 717 42.79 4.34 -8.24
N GLU A 718 43.02 4.72 -6.99
CA GLU A 718 42.00 4.82 -5.96
C GLU A 718 41.41 6.24 -5.93
N LYS A 719 40.11 6.34 -5.63
CA LYS A 719 39.43 7.60 -5.37
C LYS A 719 38.54 7.46 -4.14
N ALA A 720 38.71 8.37 -3.19
CA ALA A 720 37.88 8.46 -2.00
C ALA A 720 36.59 9.24 -2.26
N PHE A 721 35.48 8.73 -1.73
CA PHE A 721 34.17 9.36 -1.79
C PHE A 721 33.65 9.62 -0.38
N ALA A 722 33.11 10.80 -0.12
CA ALA A 722 32.35 11.11 1.11
C ALA A 722 30.93 10.51 1.09
N GLN A 723 30.69 9.52 0.21
CA GLN A 723 29.47 8.75 0.09
C GLN A 723 29.79 7.35 0.59
N VAL A 724 29.28 7.02 1.76
CA VAL A 724 29.51 5.72 2.42
C VAL A 724 28.23 4.92 2.33
N GLU A 725 28.20 3.97 1.40
CA GLU A 725 27.09 3.02 1.25
C GLU A 725 27.32 1.81 2.17
N LEU A 726 26.34 1.51 3.02
CA LEU A 726 26.39 0.44 4.00
C LEU A 726 25.21 -0.53 3.81
N THR A 727 25.52 -1.82 3.90
CA THR A 727 24.54 -2.92 3.92
C THR A 727 24.65 -3.77 5.19
N HIS A 728 25.53 -3.38 6.11
CA HIS A 728 25.82 -4.09 7.34
C HIS A 728 25.50 -3.18 8.54
N TYR A 729 24.79 -3.73 9.52
CA TYR A 729 24.34 -3.00 10.70
C TYR A 729 24.77 -3.74 11.96
N GLU A 730 24.98 -2.99 13.04
CA GLU A 730 25.26 -3.57 14.34
C GLU A 730 23.99 -4.21 14.93
N PRO A 731 24.09 -5.28 15.73
CA PRO A 731 22.93 -5.90 16.36
C PRO A 731 22.21 -4.96 17.34
N HIS A 732 21.09 -4.37 16.91
CA HIS A 732 20.22 -3.54 17.74
C HIS A 732 18.77 -3.70 17.31
N ASP A 733 17.80 -3.39 18.19
CA ASP A 733 16.37 -3.53 17.86
C ASP A 733 15.98 -2.66 16.66
N ILE A 734 16.55 -1.46 16.54
CA ILE A 734 16.38 -0.52 15.41
C ILE A 734 16.80 -1.16 14.07
N THR A 735 17.90 -1.90 14.05
CA THR A 735 18.61 -2.30 12.82
C THR A 735 18.43 -3.76 12.46
N ARG A 736 18.12 -4.63 13.43
CA ARG A 736 17.93 -6.07 13.21
C ARG A 736 16.94 -6.38 12.08
N PRO A 737 15.83 -5.65 11.89
CA PRO A 737 14.93 -5.89 10.78
C PRO A 737 15.50 -5.48 9.42
N LEU A 738 16.39 -4.47 9.37
CA LEU A 738 16.91 -3.90 8.11
C LEU A 738 17.70 -4.92 7.29
N GLY A 739 18.30 -5.92 7.93
CA GLY A 739 19.04 -6.98 7.26
C GLY A 739 20.18 -6.41 6.41
N ALA A 740 20.08 -6.55 5.09
CA ALA A 740 21.07 -6.06 4.12
C ALA A 740 20.55 -4.93 3.23
N LEU A 741 19.52 -4.19 3.67
CA LEU A 741 19.04 -3.01 2.93
C LEU A 741 20.19 -2.00 2.79
N PRO A 742 20.44 -1.45 1.59
CA PRO A 742 21.47 -0.43 1.41
C PRO A 742 21.02 0.89 2.05
N THR A 743 21.94 1.51 2.79
CA THR A 743 21.81 2.84 3.41
C THR A 743 22.99 3.69 2.97
N MET A 744 22.71 4.90 2.51
CA MET A 744 23.71 5.89 2.12
C MET A 744 23.93 6.89 3.25
N PHE A 745 25.19 7.10 3.61
CA PHE A 745 25.64 8.20 4.46
C PHE A 745 26.41 9.21 3.62
N LEU A 746 26.04 10.49 3.70
CA LEU A 746 26.65 11.55 2.89
C LEU A 746 27.39 12.53 3.79
N SER A 747 28.70 12.62 3.62
CA SER A 747 29.57 13.49 4.42
C SER A 747 29.43 13.24 5.93
N ALA A 748 29.12 12.01 6.34
CA ALA A 748 28.87 11.67 7.73
C ALA A 748 30.13 11.88 8.59
N SER A 749 29.97 12.52 9.75
CA SER A 749 31.01 12.59 10.75
C SER A 749 30.95 11.39 11.69
N PRO A 750 32.10 10.77 12.04
CA PRO A 750 32.09 9.68 12.99
C PRO A 750 31.78 10.17 14.41
N LEU A 751 31.26 9.25 15.22
CA LEU A 751 30.98 9.40 16.63
C LEU A 751 31.94 8.51 17.43
N THR A 752 32.15 8.81 18.70
CA THR A 752 32.95 7.96 19.61
C THR A 752 32.23 7.81 20.93
N ILE A 753 32.02 6.57 21.37
CA ILE A 753 31.42 6.27 22.67
C ILE A 753 32.53 6.33 23.73
N LYS A 754 32.31 7.07 24.82
CA LYS A 754 33.24 7.12 25.96
C LYS A 754 33.41 5.73 26.57
N LYS A 755 34.64 5.41 27.00
CA LYS A 755 34.96 4.11 27.62
C LYS A 755 34.24 3.88 28.95
N ASP A 756 34.01 4.96 29.69
CA ASP A 756 33.27 4.96 30.96
C ASP A 756 32.06 5.88 30.82
N LEU A 757 30.86 5.27 30.88
CA LEU A 757 29.57 5.95 30.74
C LEU A 757 28.89 6.16 32.11
N GLY A 758 29.40 5.56 33.18
CA GLY A 758 28.71 5.44 34.47
C GLY A 758 27.52 4.45 34.43
N ASP A 759 26.84 4.30 35.58
CA ASP A 759 25.78 3.28 35.77
C ASP A 759 24.41 3.68 35.18
N ASP A 760 24.23 4.96 34.88
CA ASP A 760 22.95 5.53 34.43
C ASP A 760 22.81 5.64 32.91
N LEU A 761 23.89 5.37 32.16
CA LEU A 761 23.95 5.47 30.70
C LEU A 761 24.35 4.14 30.07
N LYS A 762 23.66 3.78 28.99
CA LYS A 762 24.07 2.72 28.06
C LYS A 762 24.08 3.28 26.66
N ALA A 763 25.17 3.09 25.94
CA ALA A 763 25.29 3.51 24.55
C ALA A 763 25.79 2.33 23.69
N ALA A 764 25.16 2.12 22.54
CA ALA A 764 25.53 1.08 21.59
C ALA A 764 25.53 1.63 20.16
N PRO A 765 26.55 1.33 19.35
CA PRO A 765 26.52 1.69 17.94
C PRO A 765 25.38 0.94 17.24
N VAL A 766 24.63 1.64 16.39
CA VAL A 766 23.62 1.03 15.51
C VAL A 766 24.16 0.85 14.09
N VAL A 767 25.05 1.75 13.67
CA VAL A 767 25.73 1.70 12.38
C VAL A 767 27.17 2.12 12.57
N ASN A 768 28.09 1.33 12.01
CA ASN A 768 29.51 1.62 11.97
C ASN A 768 29.96 1.80 10.53
N MET A 769 30.85 2.78 10.30
CA MET A 769 31.73 2.72 9.14
C MET A 769 32.62 1.48 9.28
N PRO A 770 32.80 0.67 8.22
CA PRO A 770 33.68 -0.48 8.25
C PRO A 770 35.11 -0.14 8.67
N GLY A 771 35.81 -1.09 9.27
CA GLY A 771 37.26 -1.02 9.40
C GLY A 771 37.95 -1.44 8.10
N GLY A 772 39.23 -1.10 7.96
CA GLY A 772 40.06 -1.57 6.85
C GLY A 772 40.84 -0.47 6.14
N ARG A 773 41.42 -0.81 5.00
CA ARG A 773 42.20 0.14 4.19
C ARG A 773 41.29 1.12 3.41
N ASP A 774 40.12 0.65 3.03
CA ASP A 774 39.24 1.35 2.09
C ASP A 774 38.26 2.31 2.78
N TYR A 775 38.31 2.39 4.11
CA TYR A 775 37.43 3.24 4.93
C TYR A 775 38.25 3.95 6.02
N TRP A 776 38.12 5.27 6.10
CA TRP A 776 38.68 6.11 7.15
C TRP A 776 37.82 7.37 7.32
N ALA A 777 38.03 8.13 8.38
CA ALA A 777 37.48 9.47 8.47
C ALA A 777 38.59 10.50 8.30
N ASP A 778 38.45 11.30 7.26
CA ASP A 778 39.40 12.30 6.81
C ASP A 778 39.17 13.61 7.56
N THR A 779 40.24 14.20 8.11
CA THR A 779 40.16 15.46 8.87
C THR A 779 40.22 16.71 7.99
N VAL A 780 40.58 16.56 6.71
CA VAL A 780 40.59 17.62 5.70
C VAL A 780 39.23 17.67 5.00
N ILE A 781 38.22 18.14 5.75
CA ILE A 781 36.80 18.17 5.35
C ILE A 781 36.57 18.66 3.92
N PHE A 782 37.26 19.74 3.51
CA PHE A 782 37.07 20.34 2.19
C PHE A 782 37.46 19.39 1.04
N GLU A 783 38.54 18.63 1.20
CA GLU A 783 38.99 17.66 0.20
C GLU A 783 38.11 16.41 0.20
N ALA A 784 37.73 15.93 1.39
CA ALA A 784 36.84 14.80 1.57
C ALA A 784 35.49 15.02 0.88
N VAL A 785 34.81 16.14 1.16
CA VAL A 785 33.50 16.46 0.58
C VAL A 785 33.58 16.68 -0.95
N GLN A 786 34.74 17.05 -1.49
CA GLN A 786 34.97 17.14 -2.94
C GLN A 786 35.37 15.82 -3.59
N ASN A 787 35.37 14.71 -2.85
CA ASN A 787 35.85 13.39 -3.29
C ASN A 787 37.30 13.43 -3.79
N ARG A 788 38.16 14.16 -3.06
CA ARG A 788 39.60 14.33 -3.31
C ARG A 788 40.47 13.92 -2.12
N ALA A 789 39.87 13.38 -1.06
CA ALA A 789 40.57 12.86 0.11
C ALA A 789 41.65 11.84 -0.29
N THR A 790 42.80 11.95 0.36
CA THR A 790 43.90 10.98 0.26
C THR A 790 44.25 10.50 1.65
N ARG A 791 44.28 9.18 1.83
CA ARG A 791 44.53 8.57 3.14
C ARG A 791 45.90 8.98 3.72
N ASP A 792 45.87 9.51 4.94
CA ASP A 792 47.00 9.79 5.81
C ASP A 792 46.83 9.08 7.15
N ASP A 793 47.50 7.94 7.33
CA ASP A 793 47.41 7.13 8.56
C ASP A 793 47.87 7.86 9.84
N ALA A 794 48.56 9.02 9.72
CA ALA A 794 49.01 9.80 10.87
C ALA A 794 47.94 10.78 11.40
N GLU A 795 47.10 11.32 10.51
CA GLU A 795 46.09 12.33 10.85
C GLU A 795 44.66 11.79 10.80
N ASP A 796 44.39 10.80 9.94
CA ASP A 796 43.06 10.24 9.74
C ASP A 796 42.61 9.30 10.85
N LEU A 797 41.29 9.26 11.07
CA LEU A 797 40.70 8.34 12.05
C LEU A 797 40.38 7.01 11.38
N ALA A 798 41.08 5.96 11.80
CA ALA A 798 40.83 4.60 11.31
C ALA A 798 39.49 4.04 11.84
N GLY A 799 38.75 3.38 10.95
CA GLY A 799 37.57 2.59 11.32
C GLY A 799 37.91 1.31 12.10
N PRO A 800 36.93 0.65 12.72
CA PRO A 800 35.50 0.96 12.66
C PRO A 800 35.11 2.11 13.58
N LEU A 801 34.26 3.01 13.09
CA LEU A 801 33.77 4.17 13.84
C LEU A 801 32.23 4.27 13.72
N PRO A 802 31.51 4.49 14.83
CA PRO A 802 30.07 4.68 14.79
C PRO A 802 29.66 5.89 13.94
N LEU A 803 28.68 5.70 13.06
CA LEU A 803 27.96 6.78 12.36
C LEU A 803 26.59 7.06 13.00
N GLY A 804 26.07 6.09 13.76
CA GLY A 804 24.89 6.23 14.58
C GLY A 804 25.02 5.47 15.90
N VAL A 805 24.51 6.06 16.99
CA VAL A 805 24.55 5.48 18.34
C VAL A 805 23.18 5.59 19.00
N ALA A 806 22.68 4.48 19.54
CA ALA A 806 21.50 4.45 20.40
C ALA A 806 21.92 4.54 21.87
N VAL A 807 21.23 5.38 22.64
CA VAL A 807 21.53 5.67 24.04
C VAL A 807 20.29 5.49 24.90
N GLU A 808 20.42 4.74 25.99
CA GLU A 808 19.44 4.67 27.07
C GLU A 808 20.00 5.37 28.31
N ARG A 809 19.23 6.29 28.88
CA ARG A 809 19.60 7.04 30.09
C ARG A 809 18.52 6.90 31.15
N LYS A 810 18.90 6.59 32.40
CA LYS A 810 17.98 6.64 33.53
C LYS A 810 17.72 8.10 33.93
N VAL A 811 16.45 8.49 34.00
CA VAL A 811 16.02 9.81 34.46
C VAL A 811 14.92 9.57 35.51
N GLY A 812 15.29 9.59 36.78
CA GLY A 812 14.43 9.12 37.87
C GLY A 812 14.15 7.62 37.73
N GLU A 813 12.88 7.22 37.76
CA GLU A 813 12.45 5.83 37.54
C GLU A 813 12.24 5.48 36.06
N ALA A 814 12.24 6.47 35.16
CA ALA A 814 12.00 6.27 33.73
C ALA A 814 13.31 6.07 32.96
N THR A 815 13.24 5.33 31.85
CA THR A 815 14.33 5.21 30.87
C THR A 815 14.05 6.12 29.68
N GLN A 816 14.91 7.10 29.47
CA GLN A 816 14.93 7.94 28.28
C GLN A 816 15.72 7.23 27.18
N LYS A 817 15.16 7.21 25.96
CA LYS A 817 15.80 6.70 24.75
C LYS A 817 16.16 7.85 23.82
N VAL A 818 17.41 7.88 23.34
CA VAL A 818 17.94 8.89 22.42
C VAL A 818 18.74 8.22 21.32
N VAL A 819 18.62 8.71 20.08
CA VAL A 819 19.47 8.25 18.96
C VAL A 819 20.28 9.42 18.44
N LEU A 820 21.56 9.18 18.20
CA LEU A 820 22.53 10.17 17.76
C LEU A 820 23.06 9.75 16.39
N PHE A 821 22.94 10.60 15.39
CA PHE A 821 23.52 10.37 14.07
C PHE A 821 24.55 11.46 13.74
N GLY A 822 25.68 11.04 13.17
CA GLY A 822 26.69 11.95 12.65
C GLY A 822 26.41 12.43 11.22
N ASP A 823 25.20 12.20 10.72
CA ASP A 823 24.76 12.58 9.38
C ASP A 823 23.29 13.03 9.41
N ALA A 824 23.00 14.26 9.02
CA ALA A 824 21.64 14.76 8.88
C ALA A 824 21.02 14.38 7.53
N ASP A 825 21.85 14.17 6.50
CA ASP A 825 21.40 13.87 5.15
C ASP A 825 20.78 12.48 5.05
N LEU A 826 21.13 11.55 5.96
CA LEU A 826 20.58 10.20 5.97
C LEU A 826 19.05 10.17 5.96
N ALA A 827 18.40 11.19 6.54
CA ALA A 827 16.95 11.28 6.64
C ALA A 827 16.34 12.35 5.71
N GLN A 828 17.17 13.12 4.99
CA GLN A 828 16.67 14.09 4.02
C GLN A 828 16.14 13.40 2.76
N ASP A 829 15.13 14.01 2.16
CA ASP A 829 14.41 13.41 1.04
C ASP A 829 15.31 13.09 -0.15
N ARG A 830 16.30 13.96 -0.40
CA ARG A 830 17.28 13.83 -1.48
C ARG A 830 18.18 12.58 -1.39
N VAL A 831 18.30 11.98 -0.21
CA VAL A 831 19.06 10.73 0.02
C VAL A 831 18.09 9.58 0.26
N ALA A 832 17.19 9.73 1.24
CA ALA A 832 16.30 8.66 1.69
C ALA A 832 15.31 8.20 0.61
N PHE A 833 14.92 9.09 -0.30
CA PHE A 833 14.01 8.82 -1.42
C PHE A 833 14.69 9.09 -2.77
N TYR A 834 16.02 8.89 -2.85
CA TYR A 834 16.72 8.89 -4.13
C TYR A 834 16.27 7.67 -4.94
N ARG A 835 15.44 7.91 -5.96
CA ARG A 835 14.85 6.87 -6.80
C ARG A 835 15.76 6.52 -7.97
N GLU A 836 15.90 5.23 -8.24
CA GLU A 836 16.52 4.75 -9.46
C GLU A 836 15.58 3.82 -10.23
N THR A 837 15.69 3.89 -11.55
CA THR A 837 14.96 3.02 -12.47
C THR A 837 15.83 1.80 -12.76
N VAL A 838 15.37 0.62 -12.36
CA VAL A 838 16.08 -0.64 -12.57
C VAL A 838 15.29 -1.58 -13.45
N LEU A 839 16.00 -2.36 -14.26
CA LEU A 839 15.43 -3.48 -14.99
C LEU A 839 15.25 -4.67 -14.03
N SER A 840 14.01 -5.03 -13.76
CA SER A 840 13.60 -6.19 -12.97
C SER A 840 13.13 -7.32 -13.89
N PRO A 841 13.17 -8.60 -13.47
CA PRO A 841 12.55 -9.70 -14.22
C PRO A 841 11.07 -9.48 -14.59
N ASN A 842 10.40 -8.57 -13.87
CA ASN A 842 8.99 -8.22 -14.06
C ASN A 842 8.78 -6.87 -14.77
N GLY A 843 9.80 -6.34 -15.47
CA GLY A 843 9.75 -5.07 -16.17
C GLY A 843 10.58 -3.97 -15.53
N ILE A 844 10.37 -2.73 -15.98
CA ILE A 844 11.10 -1.56 -15.49
C ILE A 844 10.43 -1.06 -14.21
N VAL A 845 11.18 -0.99 -13.12
CA VAL A 845 10.66 -0.58 -11.82
C VAL A 845 11.45 0.62 -11.30
N THR A 846 10.73 1.66 -10.89
CA THR A 846 11.28 2.77 -10.12
C THR A 846 11.21 2.42 -8.65
N GLN A 847 12.34 2.43 -7.96
CA GLN A 847 12.42 2.13 -6.53
C GLN A 847 13.43 3.04 -5.84
N ASP A 848 13.33 3.17 -4.53
CA ASP A 848 14.35 3.85 -3.74
C ASP A 848 15.66 3.07 -3.85
N ARG A 849 16.76 3.77 -4.16
CA ARG A 849 18.09 3.17 -4.25
C ARG A 849 18.59 2.74 -2.87
N PHE A 850 18.27 3.53 -1.84
CA PHE A 850 18.73 3.36 -0.46
C PHE A 850 17.55 3.26 0.52
N PRO A 851 16.68 2.25 0.40
CA PRO A 851 15.51 2.08 1.28
C PRO A 851 15.87 1.95 2.76
N GLY A 852 17.12 1.57 3.09
CA GLY A 852 17.59 1.46 4.47
C GLY A 852 17.63 2.80 5.21
N ASN A 853 17.81 3.93 4.50
CA ASN A 853 17.80 5.27 5.11
C ASN A 853 16.48 5.60 5.79
N ALA A 854 15.38 5.50 5.05
CA ALA A 854 14.05 5.79 5.57
C ALA A 854 13.66 4.80 6.69
N GLU A 855 13.95 3.51 6.51
CA GLU A 855 13.63 2.50 7.51
C GLU A 855 14.47 2.65 8.80
N LEU A 856 15.76 3.01 8.68
CA LEU A 856 16.62 3.29 9.83
C LEU A 856 16.08 4.47 10.65
N PHE A 857 15.69 5.56 9.99
CA PHE A 857 15.16 6.74 10.66
C PHE A 857 13.79 6.49 11.29
N VAL A 858 12.86 5.84 10.58
CA VAL A 858 11.54 5.46 11.12
C VAL A 858 11.68 4.50 12.31
N ASN A 859 12.55 3.49 12.22
CA ASN A 859 12.78 2.57 13.33
C ASN A 859 13.42 3.26 14.53
N ALA A 860 14.31 4.24 14.30
CA ALA A 860 14.84 5.08 15.37
C ALA A 860 13.71 5.87 16.07
N CYS A 861 12.81 6.49 15.30
CA CYS A 861 11.62 7.19 15.83
C CYS A 861 10.71 6.24 16.65
N LEU A 862 10.43 5.05 16.14
CA LEU A 862 9.64 4.03 16.85
C LEU A 862 10.31 3.61 18.16
N TRP A 863 11.62 3.37 18.13
CA TRP A 863 12.38 2.99 19.32
C TRP A 863 12.41 4.09 20.39
N VAL A 864 12.72 5.35 20.02
CA VAL A 864 12.71 6.46 20.99
C VAL A 864 11.31 6.77 21.51
N SER A 865 10.28 6.47 20.71
CA SER A 865 8.89 6.57 21.15
C SER A 865 8.46 5.44 22.09
N GLY A 866 9.27 4.39 22.30
CA GLY A 866 8.88 3.22 23.08
C GLY A 866 7.77 2.37 22.44
N THR A 867 7.58 2.46 21.13
CA THR A 867 6.68 1.60 20.35
C THR A 867 7.46 0.47 19.68
N ASP A 868 8.38 -0.15 20.45
CA ASP A 868 9.38 -1.10 19.95
C ASP A 868 8.77 -2.30 19.19
N HIS A 869 7.54 -2.68 19.51
CA HIS A 869 6.80 -3.77 18.87
C HIS A 869 6.39 -3.49 17.41
N LEU A 870 6.49 -2.24 16.96
CA LEU A 870 6.25 -1.84 15.56
C LEU A 870 7.54 -1.77 14.73
N ILE A 871 8.72 -1.94 15.36
CA ILE A 871 10.02 -1.87 14.69
C ILE A 871 10.19 -3.09 13.76
N THR A 872 10.13 -2.83 12.46
CA THR A 872 10.37 -3.80 11.39
C THR A 872 10.41 -3.10 10.03
N VAL A 873 10.81 -3.80 8.97
CA VAL A 873 10.79 -3.30 7.58
C VAL A 873 9.35 -3.15 7.07
N SER A 874 9.12 -2.05 6.36
CA SER A 874 7.85 -1.72 5.71
C SER A 874 7.53 -2.52 4.43
N PRO A 875 6.31 -2.38 3.89
CA PRO A 875 5.97 -2.89 2.57
C PRO A 875 6.83 -2.31 1.43
N GLU A 876 7.10 -1.00 1.43
CA GLU A 876 7.86 -0.31 0.37
C GLU A 876 9.32 -0.77 0.31
N ALA A 877 9.98 -0.91 1.45
CA ALA A 877 11.37 -1.36 1.51
C ALA A 877 11.54 -2.84 1.09
N LEU A 878 10.50 -3.68 1.26
CA LEU A 878 10.52 -5.07 0.76
C LEU A 878 10.52 -5.16 -0.76
N GLN A 879 9.90 -4.20 -1.46
CA GLN A 879 9.90 -4.17 -2.92
C GLN A 879 11.32 -3.93 -3.48
N ALA A 880 12.13 -3.16 -2.76
CA ALA A 880 13.51 -2.84 -3.12
C ALA A 880 14.55 -3.87 -2.63
N ARG A 881 14.12 -4.93 -1.91
CA ARG A 881 15.03 -5.89 -1.29
C ARG A 881 15.80 -6.69 -2.34
N ARG A 882 17.12 -6.48 -2.37
CA ARG A 882 18.05 -7.20 -3.26
C ARG A 882 18.58 -8.45 -2.56
N VAL A 883 18.96 -9.44 -3.35
CA VAL A 883 19.77 -10.57 -2.85
C VAL A 883 21.07 -9.96 -2.34
N GLY A 884 21.32 -10.09 -1.04
CA GLY A 884 22.52 -9.56 -0.40
C GLY A 884 23.79 -10.22 -0.95
N ASP A 885 24.95 -9.71 -0.54
CA ASP A 885 26.23 -10.33 -0.87
C ASP A 885 26.21 -11.80 -0.42
N LEU A 886 26.39 -12.73 -1.37
CA LEU A 886 26.48 -14.17 -1.09
C LEU A 886 27.77 -14.50 -0.33
N GLY A 887 28.63 -13.49 -0.10
CA GLY A 887 29.86 -13.57 0.67
C GLY A 887 30.79 -14.62 0.08
N GLY A 888 31.43 -15.41 0.95
CA GLY A 888 32.35 -16.46 0.53
C GLY A 888 31.74 -17.60 -0.30
N TRP A 889 30.40 -17.67 -0.46
CA TRP A 889 29.72 -18.72 -1.22
C TRP A 889 29.56 -18.42 -2.71
N GLN A 890 29.75 -17.16 -3.11
CA GLN A 890 29.55 -16.72 -4.50
C GLN A 890 30.47 -17.46 -5.48
N LEU A 891 31.77 -17.51 -5.18
CA LEU A 891 32.78 -18.19 -5.98
C LEU A 891 32.61 -19.73 -5.95
N PRO A 892 32.39 -20.40 -4.79
CA PRO A 892 32.05 -21.82 -4.74
C PRO A 892 30.81 -22.19 -5.57
N LEU A 893 29.76 -21.37 -5.53
CA LEU A 893 28.52 -21.62 -6.28
C LEU A 893 28.75 -21.48 -7.79
N GLN A 894 29.48 -20.44 -8.22
CA GLN A 894 29.89 -20.27 -9.62
C GLN A 894 30.79 -21.41 -10.09
N ILE A 895 31.78 -21.80 -9.29
CA ILE A 895 32.65 -22.96 -9.58
C ILE A 895 31.80 -24.22 -9.67
N LEU A 896 30.84 -24.45 -8.78
CA LEU A 896 29.95 -25.60 -8.82
C LEU A 896 29.07 -25.61 -10.08
N ILE A 897 28.48 -24.48 -10.46
CA ILE A 897 27.57 -24.38 -11.61
C ILE A 897 28.33 -24.46 -12.94
N ILE A 898 29.43 -23.71 -13.08
CA ILE A 898 30.19 -23.58 -14.33
C ILE A 898 31.16 -24.74 -14.51
N GLY A 899 31.83 -25.17 -13.43
CA GLY A 899 32.87 -26.20 -13.46
C GLY A 899 32.42 -27.53 -12.86
N GLY A 900 31.77 -27.50 -11.69
CA GLY A 900 31.46 -28.67 -10.88
C GLY A 900 30.43 -29.59 -11.52
N LEU A 901 29.30 -29.08 -12.00
CA LEU A 901 28.27 -29.87 -12.67
C LEU A 901 28.80 -30.52 -13.97
N PRO A 902 29.47 -29.77 -14.89
CA PRO A 902 30.14 -30.38 -16.04
C PRO A 902 31.23 -31.39 -15.66
N ALA A 903 32.04 -31.10 -14.62
CA ALA A 903 33.09 -31.99 -14.14
C ALA A 903 32.54 -33.26 -13.49
N ILE A 904 31.41 -33.21 -12.78
CA ILE A 904 30.71 -34.39 -12.24
C ILE A 904 30.22 -35.27 -13.38
N VAL A 905 29.68 -34.68 -14.45
CA VAL A 905 29.26 -35.42 -15.65
C VAL A 905 30.48 -36.04 -16.36
N LEU A 906 31.57 -35.28 -16.50
CA LEU A 906 32.83 -35.76 -17.08
C LEU A 906 33.47 -36.86 -16.24
N ALA A 907 33.52 -36.70 -14.92
CA ALA A 907 34.05 -37.68 -13.97
C ALA A 907 33.19 -38.95 -13.94
N ALA A 908 31.86 -38.84 -14.01
CA ALA A 908 30.99 -39.99 -14.22
C ALA A 908 31.32 -40.69 -15.55
N GLY A 909 31.59 -39.94 -16.62
CA GLY A 909 32.05 -40.47 -17.90
C GLY A 909 33.41 -41.18 -17.82
N VAL A 910 34.40 -40.59 -17.13
CA VAL A 910 35.75 -41.15 -16.95
C VAL A 910 35.75 -42.34 -16.00
N LEU A 911 34.97 -42.31 -14.93
CA LEU A 911 34.78 -43.42 -14.00
C LEU A 911 34.14 -44.61 -14.73
N VAL A 912 33.12 -44.36 -15.55
CA VAL A 912 32.52 -45.35 -16.43
C VAL A 912 33.54 -45.89 -17.45
N TYR A 913 34.49 -45.08 -17.92
CA TYR A 913 35.58 -45.49 -18.81
C TYR A 913 36.67 -46.33 -18.10
N ALA A 914 37.03 -45.97 -16.86
CA ALA A 914 38.02 -46.68 -16.05
C ALA A 914 37.51 -48.05 -15.56
N ILE A 915 36.24 -48.11 -15.11
CA ILE A 915 35.55 -49.38 -14.78
C ILE A 915 35.44 -50.30 -16.01
N ARG A 916 35.61 -49.75 -17.22
CA ARG A 916 35.57 -50.49 -18.50
C ARG A 916 36.91 -51.09 -18.92
N ARG A 917 38.02 -50.66 -18.33
CA ARG A 917 39.39 -51.13 -18.63
C ARG A 917 40.00 -52.00 -17.53
N GLY A 918 39.43 -51.98 -16.32
CA GLY A 918 39.73 -52.93 -15.25
C GLY A 918 39.09 -54.30 -15.48
#